data_AF-A0AAV6AEM2-F1
#
_entry.id   AF-A0AAV6AEM2-F1
#
_cell.length_a   1.000
_cell.length_b   1.000
_cell.length_c   1.000
_cell.angle_alpha   90.00
_cell.angle_beta   90.00
_cell.angle_gamma   90.00
#
_symmetry.space_group_name_H-M   'P 1'
#
loop_
_entity.id
_entity.type
_entity.pdbx_description
1 polymer ?
#
loop_
_entity_poly.entity_id
_entity_poly.type
_entity_poly.pdbx_seq_one_letter_code
_entity_poly.pdbx_strand_id
1 'polypeptide(L)'
;MSFLIFIVSLAALLVALKALRDGRPLPGQPTPAERIQSLEDRIRDLLYRVWTLEQAARGAPAAPPPEPMSSPEPMPAPEPAPPFIEPAPVAAPVWVPVEPVAHDTMAPPVSPPIAPEPTPVATPASASTPNLEQRIGARWTTWVGVVAILFAAAFAVKLSIENDLIGPRTRLGLGLLVGLVLLGAGLILERRRDVPHLSEALAGLGLGLCYLSLYAGYASYDLLRVGTVFALMFIVTVLGSGVAVATERQATAVLALLGGLLTPVLLASTEPNERGLLGYLVILDVLIFAIAHFRTWRGLNRLAWAGTVMLLAPVLTRQPEADYPVARLVLLSLLFLLFLLTPLAREWGQGERSREVDLLIVVGSAAGYFWAVYITLDAWRPNLEAPAAMALAILYAVLAGAYRRRVPDDDATVGVLMGLACVFLTLAVPLALKGPWITLAWAVEGAVLIAVAPHLATPVAAWGGTAALVLAALRVVAGDKWGSAAWTPVWNATYFVHLLTVADIALAGQLALRLRPQQLLSASREGLRSALWILASFTLSVLLWREPSGLWPAGLLIIQLLLLGFFSRVAASPAFVVAVPLAGLTVLGRTLVADDSMARTAADVLGNAYLVMRMLACVALAIAGNCLTGSTGSSLARPVGRALSGTSGAVLLFVLSQAWTRYQNVSLREARGTGRSGLAAEIRWKTQVGLSVLWTIYAALTLAWGFVRRSTALRYAALGLFGFVILKVFVVDLASVKTVYRMLSFLILGVVLLLVGLLYQKVSRRARAPESLGSPT
;
A
#
# COMPACT_ATOMS: atom_id res chain seq x y z
N MET A 1 -5.36 -26.38 22.34
CA MET A 1 -6.50 -26.35 21.38
C MET A 1 -6.29 -25.32 20.28
N SER A 2 -5.99 -24.06 20.59
CA SER A 2 -5.79 -22.98 19.60
C SER A 2 -4.64 -23.20 18.60
N PHE A 3 -3.52 -23.80 19.02
CA PHE A 3 -2.40 -24.17 18.14
C PHE A 3 -2.77 -25.28 17.14
N LEU A 4 -3.58 -26.24 17.58
CA LEU A 4 -4.07 -27.34 16.72
C LEU A 4 -5.04 -26.80 15.66
N ILE A 5 -5.94 -25.89 16.05
CA ILE A 5 -6.86 -25.20 15.13
C ILE A 5 -6.08 -24.39 14.10
N PHE A 6 -5.04 -23.65 14.53
CA PHE A 6 -4.18 -22.91 13.61
C PHE A 6 -3.48 -23.81 12.59
N ILE A 7 -2.89 -24.94 13.03
CA ILE A 7 -2.23 -25.90 12.13
C ILE A 7 -3.25 -26.53 11.16
N VAL A 8 -4.42 -26.92 11.64
CA VAL A 8 -5.48 -27.52 10.82
C VAL A 8 -6.00 -26.51 9.78
N SER A 9 -6.12 -25.24 10.15
CA SER A 9 -6.53 -24.19 9.23
C SER A 9 -5.45 -23.77 8.23
N LEU A 10 -4.18 -23.74 8.65
CA LEU A 10 -3.04 -23.57 7.74
C LEU A 10 -2.97 -24.73 6.74
N ALA A 11 -3.20 -25.96 7.20
CA ALA A 11 -3.31 -27.13 6.34
C ALA A 11 -4.51 -27.01 5.38
N ALA A 12 -5.68 -26.55 5.84
CA ALA A 12 -6.85 -26.32 4.99
C ALA A 12 -6.59 -25.23 3.92
N LEU A 13 -5.87 -24.16 4.26
CA LEU A 13 -5.44 -23.14 3.32
C LEU A 13 -4.45 -23.70 2.30
N LEU A 14 -3.47 -24.49 2.73
CA LEU A 14 -2.53 -25.18 1.84
C LEU A 14 -3.24 -26.19 0.91
N VAL A 15 -4.28 -26.86 1.40
CA VAL A 15 -5.15 -27.74 0.60
C VAL A 15 -5.99 -26.93 -0.38
N ALA A 16 -6.53 -25.78 0.00
CA ALA A 16 -7.24 -24.88 -0.91
C ALA A 16 -6.30 -24.31 -2.00
N LEU A 17 -5.08 -23.92 -1.63
CA LEU A 17 -4.03 -23.48 -2.56
C LEU A 17 -3.58 -24.62 -3.49
N LYS A 18 -3.55 -25.86 -3.00
CA LYS A 18 -3.31 -27.06 -3.81
C LYS A 18 -4.48 -27.35 -4.76
N ALA A 19 -5.72 -27.24 -4.31
CA ALA A 19 -6.91 -27.38 -5.17
C ALA A 19 -6.98 -26.27 -6.25
N LEU A 20 -6.43 -25.08 -5.98
CA LEU A 20 -6.24 -24.02 -6.98
C LEU A 20 -5.10 -24.34 -7.97
N ARG A 21 -4.07 -25.09 -7.55
CA ARG A 21 -3.00 -25.61 -8.41
C ARG A 21 -3.50 -26.72 -9.34
N ASP A 22 -4.26 -27.67 -8.80
CA ASP A 22 -4.74 -28.84 -9.53
C ASP A 22 -5.89 -28.49 -10.50
N GLY A 23 -6.50 -27.31 -10.35
CA GLY A 23 -7.48 -26.76 -11.28
C GLY A 23 -6.89 -26.06 -12.52
N ARG A 24 -5.56 -26.06 -12.71
CA ARG A 24 -4.94 -25.58 -13.96
C ARG A 24 -4.63 -26.76 -14.89
N PRO A 25 -4.97 -26.69 -16.18
CA PRO A 25 -4.44 -27.65 -17.14
C PRO A 25 -2.92 -27.57 -17.18
N LEU A 26 -2.27 -28.73 -17.30
CA LEU A 26 -0.83 -28.85 -17.49
C LEU A 26 -0.39 -28.02 -18.72
N PRO A 27 0.83 -27.43 -18.71
CA PRO A 27 1.31 -26.66 -19.85
C PRO A 27 1.29 -27.51 -21.12
N GLY A 28 0.47 -27.10 -22.10
CA GLY A 28 0.31 -27.79 -23.39
C GLY A 28 -1.08 -28.41 -23.64
N GLN A 29 -1.99 -28.43 -22.67
CA GLN A 29 -3.40 -28.81 -22.92
C GLN A 29 -4.29 -27.57 -23.10
N PRO A 30 -5.13 -27.51 -24.15
CA PRO A 30 -6.07 -26.41 -24.35
C PRO A 30 -7.06 -26.34 -23.19
N THR A 31 -7.30 -25.11 -22.71
CA THR A 31 -8.26 -24.82 -21.64
C THR A 31 -9.67 -25.30 -22.02
N PRO A 32 -10.56 -25.54 -21.05
CA PRO A 32 -11.95 -25.89 -21.35
C PRO A 32 -12.64 -24.88 -22.27
N ALA A 33 -12.32 -23.59 -22.13
CA ALA A 33 -12.82 -22.52 -22.99
C ALA A 33 -12.26 -22.64 -24.42
N GLU A 34 -10.96 -22.87 -24.60
CA GLU A 34 -10.35 -23.10 -25.93
C GLU A 34 -10.87 -24.40 -26.58
N ARG A 35 -11.15 -25.44 -25.79
CA ARG A 35 -11.78 -26.68 -26.27
C ARG A 35 -13.20 -26.41 -26.76
N ILE A 36 -14.00 -25.69 -25.98
CA ILE A 36 -15.37 -25.32 -26.36
C ILE A 36 -15.34 -24.45 -27.62
N GLN A 37 -14.47 -23.46 -27.68
CA GLN A 37 -14.33 -22.60 -28.86
C GLN A 37 -13.87 -23.38 -30.11
N SER A 38 -12.92 -24.32 -29.94
CA SER A 38 -12.50 -25.20 -31.04
C SER A 38 -13.61 -26.16 -31.51
N LEU A 39 -14.50 -26.58 -30.59
CA LEU A 39 -15.66 -27.40 -30.92
C LEU A 39 -16.73 -26.56 -31.60
N GLU A 40 -16.98 -25.33 -31.14
CA GLU A 40 -17.90 -24.39 -31.77
C GLU A 40 -17.45 -24.04 -33.20
N ASP A 41 -16.16 -23.78 -33.41
CA ASP A 41 -15.62 -23.50 -34.74
C ASP A 41 -15.69 -24.74 -35.65
N ARG A 42 -15.45 -25.95 -35.11
CA ARG A 42 -15.64 -27.21 -35.86
C ARG A 42 -17.11 -27.49 -36.20
N ILE A 43 -18.03 -27.23 -35.28
CA ILE A 43 -19.47 -27.36 -35.51
C ILE A 43 -19.91 -26.35 -36.56
N ARG A 44 -19.42 -25.10 -36.50
CA ARG A 44 -19.71 -24.08 -37.49
C ARG A 44 -19.22 -24.46 -38.88
N ASP A 45 -18.00 -25.00 -38.99
CA ASP A 45 -17.46 -25.50 -40.26
C ASP A 45 -18.28 -26.70 -40.80
N LEU A 46 -18.67 -27.63 -39.92
CA LEU A 46 -19.53 -28.76 -40.28
C LEU A 46 -20.92 -28.31 -40.76
N LEU A 47 -21.56 -27.38 -40.05
CA LEU A 47 -22.85 -26.82 -40.45
C LEU A 47 -22.74 -26.11 -41.81
N TYR A 48 -21.66 -25.36 -42.03
CA TYR A 48 -21.40 -24.72 -43.31
C TYR A 48 -21.23 -25.74 -44.44
N ARG A 49 -20.47 -26.82 -44.21
CA ARG A 49 -20.30 -27.92 -45.19
C ARG A 49 -21.59 -28.69 -45.46
N VAL A 50 -22.41 -28.94 -44.44
CA VAL A 50 -23.71 -29.60 -44.63
C VAL A 50 -24.63 -28.71 -45.45
N TRP A 51 -24.67 -27.42 -45.15
CA TRP A 51 -25.47 -26.45 -45.90
C TRP A 51 -25.05 -26.36 -47.38
N THR A 52 -23.73 -26.36 -47.67
CA THR A 52 -23.24 -26.35 -49.06
C THR A 52 -23.54 -27.65 -49.80
N LEU A 53 -23.46 -28.80 -49.12
CA LEU A 53 -23.85 -30.09 -49.69
C LEU A 53 -25.36 -30.18 -49.95
N GLU A 54 -26.20 -29.66 -49.06
CA GLU A 54 -27.65 -29.59 -49.26
C GLU A 54 -28.02 -28.69 -50.45
N GLN A 55 -27.35 -27.54 -50.60
CA GLN A 55 -27.51 -26.65 -51.75
C GLN A 55 -27.12 -27.35 -53.07
N ALA A 56 -25.99 -28.07 -53.08
CA ALA A 56 -25.54 -28.84 -54.23
C ALA A 56 -26.50 -30.00 -54.57
N ALA A 57 -27.06 -30.67 -53.57
CA ALA A 57 -28.04 -31.73 -53.75
C ALA A 57 -29.41 -31.22 -54.25
N ARG A 58 -29.82 -30.02 -53.84
CA ARG A 58 -31.05 -29.36 -54.34
C ARG A 58 -30.89 -28.77 -55.74
N GLY A 59 -29.67 -28.48 -56.17
CA GLY A 59 -29.34 -28.00 -57.52
C GLY A 59 -29.06 -29.09 -58.55
N ALA A 60 -29.05 -30.37 -58.16
CA ALA A 60 -28.81 -31.48 -59.06
C ALA A 60 -30.07 -31.80 -59.90
N PRO A 61 -30.01 -31.73 -61.25
CA PRO A 61 -31.16 -32.04 -62.09
C PRO A 61 -31.52 -33.53 -62.03
N ALA A 62 -32.82 -33.83 -61.93
CA ALA A 62 -33.35 -35.19 -61.84
C ALA A 62 -33.00 -36.01 -63.08
N ALA A 63 -32.52 -37.25 -62.87
CA ALA A 63 -32.21 -38.19 -63.95
C ALA A 63 -33.49 -38.63 -64.70
N PRO A 64 -33.50 -38.63 -66.05
CA PRO A 64 -34.68 -39.00 -66.84
C PRO A 64 -34.80 -40.53 -67.03
N PRO A 65 -36.01 -41.08 -67.30
CA PRO A 65 -36.24 -42.50 -67.61
C PRO A 65 -35.89 -42.84 -69.08
N PRO A 66 -35.72 -44.13 -69.44
CA PRO A 66 -35.21 -44.55 -70.75
C PRO A 66 -36.28 -44.51 -71.86
N GLU A 67 -35.89 -44.02 -73.03
CA GLU A 67 -36.70 -43.94 -74.26
C GLU A 67 -36.68 -45.24 -75.10
N PRO A 68 -37.73 -45.48 -75.90
CA PRO A 68 -37.60 -46.20 -77.17
C PRO A 68 -37.95 -45.34 -78.40
N MET A 69 -36.91 -45.14 -79.22
CA MET A 69 -36.78 -44.94 -80.67
C MET A 69 -38.00 -44.56 -81.53
N SER A 70 -37.85 -43.44 -82.26
CA SER A 70 -38.02 -43.41 -83.73
C SER A 70 -37.31 -42.19 -84.36
N SER A 71 -36.27 -42.47 -85.15
CA SER A 71 -35.68 -41.62 -86.20
C SER A 71 -36.58 -41.65 -87.48
N PRO A 72 -36.32 -40.92 -88.59
CA PRO A 72 -35.14 -40.10 -88.93
C PRO A 72 -35.35 -38.75 -89.68
N GLU A 73 -34.34 -37.87 -89.52
CA GLU A 73 -33.70 -36.94 -90.51
C GLU A 73 -34.49 -35.83 -91.26
N PRO A 74 -33.82 -34.77 -91.82
CA PRO A 74 -32.37 -34.60 -92.09
C PRO A 74 -31.71 -33.27 -91.64
N MET A 75 -30.37 -33.31 -91.61
CA MET A 75 -29.40 -32.23 -91.34
C MET A 75 -29.43 -31.03 -92.32
N PRO A 76 -28.89 -29.88 -91.87
CA PRO A 76 -27.74 -29.28 -92.56
C PRO A 76 -26.51 -29.05 -91.66
N ALA A 77 -25.37 -28.94 -92.33
CA ALA A 77 -23.99 -28.97 -91.85
C ALA A 77 -23.48 -27.67 -91.18
N PRO A 78 -22.33 -27.71 -90.48
CA PRO A 78 -21.89 -26.69 -89.52
C PRO A 78 -20.97 -25.60 -90.12
N GLU A 79 -21.02 -24.40 -89.56
CA GLU A 79 -20.08 -23.30 -89.83
C GLU A 79 -19.07 -23.15 -88.66
N PRO A 80 -17.77 -22.86 -88.92
CA PRO A 80 -16.66 -23.17 -88.03
C PRO A 80 -16.34 -22.09 -86.98
N ALA A 81 -15.62 -22.52 -85.94
CA ALA A 81 -15.13 -21.69 -84.85
C ALA A 81 -14.01 -20.72 -85.30
N PRO A 82 -13.95 -19.48 -84.76
CA PRO A 82 -12.78 -18.63 -84.90
C PRO A 82 -11.62 -19.07 -83.98
N PRO A 83 -10.36 -18.93 -84.45
CA PRO A 83 -9.17 -19.58 -83.87
C PRO A 83 -8.53 -18.83 -82.69
N PHE A 84 -7.81 -19.64 -81.90
CA PHE A 84 -6.83 -19.27 -80.87
C PHE A 84 -5.64 -18.52 -81.50
N ILE A 85 -5.20 -17.39 -80.91
CA ILE A 85 -3.96 -16.71 -81.30
C ILE A 85 -2.97 -16.73 -80.13
N GLU A 86 -1.78 -17.29 -80.42
CA GLU A 86 -0.57 -17.37 -79.61
C GLU A 86 0.04 -16.01 -79.21
N PRO A 87 0.87 -15.96 -78.14
CA PRO A 87 1.55 -14.75 -77.71
C PRO A 87 2.77 -14.45 -78.61
N ALA A 88 2.83 -13.22 -79.14
CA ALA A 88 3.96 -12.73 -79.94
C ALA A 88 4.90 -11.81 -79.10
N PRO A 89 6.19 -11.71 -79.47
CA PRO A 89 7.28 -11.33 -78.58
C PRO A 89 7.48 -9.82 -78.40
N VAL A 90 8.25 -9.52 -77.34
CA VAL A 90 8.80 -8.23 -76.90
C VAL A 90 9.15 -7.27 -78.04
N ALA A 91 8.50 -6.10 -78.03
CA ALA A 91 8.99 -4.89 -78.68
C ALA A 91 9.43 -3.90 -77.59
N ALA A 92 10.69 -3.46 -77.70
CA ALA A 92 11.36 -2.58 -76.74
C ALA A 92 10.70 -1.20 -76.61
N PRO A 93 10.72 -0.57 -75.42
CA PRO A 93 10.25 0.80 -75.26
C PRO A 93 11.20 1.79 -75.96
N VAL A 94 10.59 2.70 -76.72
CA VAL A 94 11.23 3.87 -77.34
C VAL A 94 11.80 4.76 -76.25
N TRP A 95 13.09 5.09 -76.38
CA TRP A 95 13.81 6.01 -75.51
C TRP A 95 13.37 7.45 -75.76
N VAL A 96 12.84 8.11 -74.73
CA VAL A 96 12.77 9.58 -74.66
C VAL A 96 14.12 10.06 -74.09
N PRO A 97 14.81 11.05 -74.70
CA PRO A 97 16.07 11.56 -74.16
C PRO A 97 15.83 12.22 -72.79
N VAL A 98 16.40 11.64 -71.74
CA VAL A 98 16.58 12.30 -70.45
C VAL A 98 17.94 13.00 -70.52
N GLU A 99 17.92 14.31 -70.39
CA GLU A 99 19.08 15.19 -70.30
C GLU A 99 19.94 14.81 -69.07
N PRO A 100 21.28 14.81 -69.16
CA PRO A 100 22.14 14.25 -68.11
C PRO A 100 22.30 15.25 -66.96
N VAL A 101 21.67 14.98 -65.81
CA VAL A 101 22.06 15.62 -64.56
C VAL A 101 23.15 14.78 -63.91
N ALA A 102 24.36 15.34 -63.92
CA ALA A 102 25.56 14.77 -63.33
C ALA A 102 25.40 14.46 -61.83
N HIS A 103 26.04 13.38 -61.40
CA HIS A 103 26.22 13.05 -60.00
C HIS A 103 27.26 13.96 -59.32
N ASP A 104 27.02 14.17 -58.02
CA ASP A 104 27.91 14.62 -56.96
C ASP A 104 28.29 16.11 -56.91
N THR A 105 27.77 16.81 -55.88
CA THR A 105 28.59 17.22 -54.72
C THR A 105 27.67 17.68 -53.58
N MET A 106 27.98 17.17 -52.40
CA MET A 106 27.45 17.56 -51.09
C MET A 106 27.47 19.09 -50.91
N ALA A 107 26.30 19.71 -50.80
CA ALA A 107 26.13 21.08 -50.31
C ALA A 107 24.89 21.11 -49.39
N PRO A 108 24.90 21.88 -48.29
CA PRO A 108 23.88 21.81 -47.25
C PRO A 108 22.52 22.22 -47.83
N PRO A 109 21.41 21.64 -47.35
CA PRO A 109 20.09 22.00 -47.86
C PRO A 109 19.84 23.49 -47.62
N VAL A 110 19.67 24.22 -48.72
CA VAL A 110 19.21 25.61 -48.75
C VAL A 110 17.78 25.63 -48.21
N SER A 111 17.57 26.40 -47.15
CA SER A 111 16.25 26.68 -46.59
C SER A 111 15.29 27.21 -47.67
N PRO A 112 14.04 26.71 -47.77
CA PRO A 112 13.03 27.34 -48.61
C PRO A 112 12.73 28.77 -48.13
N PRO A 113 12.16 29.64 -48.99
CA PRO A 113 11.93 31.05 -48.68
C PRO A 113 11.09 31.16 -47.41
N ILE A 114 11.50 32.03 -46.49
CA ILE A 114 10.73 32.40 -45.31
C ILE A 114 9.39 32.94 -45.81
N ALA A 115 8.35 32.10 -45.77
CA ALA A 115 6.97 32.56 -45.75
C ALA A 115 6.84 33.56 -44.58
N PRO A 116 6.11 34.67 -44.73
CA PRO A 116 5.94 35.64 -43.66
C PRO A 116 5.52 34.89 -42.40
N GLU A 117 6.27 35.13 -41.33
CA GLU A 117 6.07 34.53 -40.02
C GLU A 117 4.57 34.58 -39.71
N PRO A 118 3.92 33.45 -39.38
CA PRO A 118 2.52 33.49 -39.02
C PRO A 118 2.45 34.47 -37.85
N THR A 119 1.73 35.57 -38.07
CA THR A 119 1.28 36.46 -37.00
C THR A 119 0.86 35.55 -35.86
N PRO A 120 1.30 35.76 -34.61
CA PRO A 120 0.88 34.89 -33.53
C PRO A 120 -0.64 34.89 -33.56
N VAL A 121 -1.22 33.80 -34.07
CA VAL A 121 -2.64 33.54 -33.95
C VAL A 121 -2.79 33.55 -32.45
N ALA A 122 -3.46 34.62 -31.96
CA ALA A 122 -3.84 34.72 -30.58
C ALA A 122 -4.29 33.32 -30.18
N THR A 123 -3.54 32.70 -29.27
CA THR A 123 -3.83 31.37 -28.77
C THR A 123 -5.34 31.38 -28.53
N PRO A 124 -6.14 30.50 -29.15
CA PRO A 124 -7.55 30.48 -28.83
C PRO A 124 -7.62 30.35 -27.32
N ALA A 125 -8.10 31.42 -26.69
CA ALA A 125 -8.16 31.54 -25.26
C ALA A 125 -8.80 30.25 -24.77
N SER A 126 -8.08 29.54 -23.90
CA SER A 126 -8.52 28.42 -23.09
C SER A 126 -9.85 27.85 -23.55
N ALA A 127 -9.83 26.74 -24.28
CA ALA A 127 -11.00 25.88 -24.38
C ALA A 127 -11.45 25.61 -22.94
N SER A 128 -12.44 26.39 -22.51
CA SER A 128 -13.01 26.31 -21.20
C SER A 128 -13.50 24.89 -21.06
N THR A 129 -12.85 24.14 -20.17
CA THR A 129 -13.40 22.92 -19.61
C THR A 129 -14.88 23.18 -19.33
N PRO A 130 -15.80 22.27 -19.73
CA PRO A 130 -17.23 22.54 -19.69
C PRO A 130 -17.60 23.13 -18.33
N ASN A 131 -18.11 24.36 -18.35
CA ASN A 131 -18.36 25.21 -17.20
C ASN A 131 -18.98 24.40 -16.06
N LEU A 132 -18.20 24.19 -15.00
CA LEU A 132 -18.67 23.65 -13.73
C LEU A 132 -19.89 24.47 -13.26
N GLU A 133 -19.84 25.78 -13.50
CA GLU A 133 -20.88 26.77 -13.23
C GLU A 133 -22.17 26.56 -14.02
N GLN A 134 -22.10 26.10 -15.28
CA GLN A 134 -23.27 25.82 -16.13
C GLN A 134 -23.90 24.45 -15.81
N ARG A 135 -23.09 23.47 -15.37
CA ARG A 135 -23.57 22.17 -14.85
C ARG A 135 -24.10 22.24 -13.42
N ILE A 136 -23.58 23.17 -12.61
CA ILE A 136 -24.03 23.43 -11.23
C ILE A 136 -25.29 24.31 -11.25
N GLY A 137 -25.31 25.39 -12.04
CA GLY A 137 -26.41 26.38 -12.04
C GLY A 137 -27.77 25.83 -12.47
N ALA A 138 -27.83 24.94 -13.45
CA ALA A 138 -29.10 24.35 -13.92
C ALA A 138 -29.64 23.25 -13.00
N ARG A 139 -28.77 22.46 -12.35
CA ARG A 139 -29.19 21.40 -11.41
C ARG A 139 -29.50 21.95 -10.03
N TRP A 140 -28.69 22.86 -9.49
CA TRP A 140 -28.85 23.34 -8.12
C TRP A 140 -30.11 24.17 -7.92
N THR A 141 -30.50 25.00 -8.88
CA THR A 141 -31.71 25.84 -8.77
C THR A 141 -32.97 25.03 -8.52
N THR A 142 -33.13 23.89 -9.21
CA THR A 142 -34.27 22.99 -9.02
C THR A 142 -34.24 22.31 -7.65
N TRP A 143 -33.06 21.85 -7.20
CA TRP A 143 -32.89 21.19 -5.90
C TRP A 143 -33.01 22.16 -4.71
N VAL A 144 -32.48 23.37 -4.84
CA VAL A 144 -32.66 24.46 -3.88
C VAL A 144 -34.14 24.82 -3.77
N GLY A 145 -34.87 24.84 -4.89
CA GLY A 145 -36.33 24.99 -4.90
C GLY A 145 -37.05 23.88 -4.13
N VAL A 146 -36.70 22.60 -4.37
CA VAL A 146 -37.28 21.47 -3.62
C VAL A 146 -37.00 21.60 -2.12
N VAL A 147 -35.76 21.89 -1.72
CA VAL A 147 -35.38 22.08 -0.32
C VAL A 147 -36.12 23.26 0.31
N ALA A 148 -36.22 24.39 -0.40
CA ALA A 148 -36.95 25.57 0.05
C ALA A 148 -38.45 25.27 0.25
N ILE A 149 -39.08 24.50 -0.64
CA ILE A 149 -40.49 24.09 -0.50
C ILE A 149 -40.66 23.14 0.70
N LEU A 150 -39.71 22.21 0.94
CA LEU A 150 -39.75 21.35 2.13
C LEU A 150 -39.65 22.16 3.43
N PHE A 151 -38.77 23.17 3.48
CA PHE A 151 -38.70 24.10 4.61
C PHE A 151 -39.99 24.92 4.74
N ALA A 152 -40.53 25.45 3.64
CA ALA A 152 -41.80 26.18 3.65
C ALA A 152 -42.95 25.29 4.17
N ALA A 153 -42.99 24.02 3.78
CA ALA A 153 -43.97 23.06 4.30
C ALA A 153 -43.77 22.78 5.81
N ALA A 154 -42.52 22.63 6.27
CA ALA A 154 -42.21 22.49 7.69
C ALA A 154 -42.65 23.71 8.51
N PHE A 155 -42.39 24.91 7.99
CA PHE A 155 -42.83 26.17 8.61
C PHE A 155 -44.34 26.36 8.53
N ALA A 156 -45.01 25.94 7.45
CA ALA A 156 -46.47 25.98 7.33
C ALA A 156 -47.13 25.03 8.34
N VAL A 157 -46.53 23.85 8.58
CA VAL A 157 -46.94 22.94 9.65
C VAL A 157 -46.78 23.61 11.02
N LYS A 158 -45.61 24.20 11.30
CA LYS A 158 -45.36 24.95 12.53
C LYS A 158 -46.37 26.08 12.74
N LEU A 159 -46.60 26.89 11.71
CA LEU A 159 -47.56 27.99 11.72
C LEU A 159 -48.99 27.49 11.97
N SER A 160 -49.34 26.34 11.37
CA SER A 160 -50.64 25.74 11.62
C SER A 160 -50.78 25.36 13.09
N ILE A 161 -49.76 24.73 13.69
CA ILE A 161 -49.73 24.36 15.13
C ILE A 161 -49.88 25.60 16.02
N GLU A 162 -49.09 26.64 15.78
CA GLU A 162 -49.09 27.85 16.62
C GLU A 162 -50.43 28.62 16.60
N ASN A 163 -51.23 28.46 15.54
CA ASN A 163 -52.49 29.19 15.35
C ASN A 163 -53.75 28.29 15.41
N ASP A 164 -53.62 27.01 15.80
CA ASP A 164 -54.73 26.03 15.90
C ASP A 164 -55.64 25.93 14.65
N LEU A 165 -55.12 26.25 13.47
CA LEU A 165 -55.92 26.39 12.24
C LEU A 165 -56.58 25.07 11.76
N ILE A 166 -55.96 23.92 12.03
CA ILE A 166 -56.32 22.62 11.43
C ILE A 166 -56.05 21.50 12.45
N GLY A 167 -56.93 20.51 12.60
CA GLY A 167 -56.68 19.39 13.53
C GLY A 167 -55.43 18.54 13.19
N PRO A 168 -54.73 17.93 14.18
CA PRO A 168 -53.48 17.18 13.95
C PRO A 168 -53.63 16.03 12.94
N ARG A 169 -54.74 15.29 12.98
CA ARG A 169 -55.04 14.19 12.04
C ARG A 169 -55.19 14.71 10.61
N THR A 170 -55.84 15.85 10.45
CA THR A 170 -56.10 16.47 9.14
C THR A 170 -54.82 17.06 8.55
N ARG A 171 -53.93 17.64 9.38
CA ARG A 171 -52.60 18.12 8.93
C ARG A 171 -51.73 16.96 8.40
N LEU A 172 -51.67 15.85 9.14
CA LEU A 172 -50.95 14.65 8.72
C LEU A 172 -51.53 14.08 7.41
N GLY A 173 -52.86 13.95 7.35
CA GLY A 173 -53.55 13.43 6.15
C GLY A 173 -53.34 14.32 4.92
N LEU A 174 -53.42 15.64 5.08
CA LEU A 174 -53.23 16.60 4.00
C LEU A 174 -51.77 16.61 3.50
N GLY A 175 -50.79 16.55 4.40
CA GLY A 175 -49.37 16.44 4.03
C GLY A 175 -49.05 15.17 3.26
N LEU A 176 -49.58 14.02 3.69
CA LEU A 176 -49.43 12.73 2.98
C LEU A 176 -50.15 12.75 1.61
N LEU A 177 -51.36 13.30 1.56
CA LEU A 177 -52.13 13.40 0.31
C LEU A 177 -51.41 14.29 -0.71
N VAL A 178 -50.95 15.47 -0.30
CA VAL A 178 -50.16 16.37 -1.17
C VAL A 178 -48.87 15.69 -1.62
N GLY A 179 -48.17 15.00 -0.71
CA GLY A 179 -46.95 14.24 -1.05
C GLY A 179 -47.20 13.16 -2.11
N LEU A 180 -48.26 12.36 -1.96
CA LEU A 180 -48.66 11.34 -2.93
C LEU A 180 -49.09 11.94 -4.27
N VAL A 181 -49.82 13.05 -4.26
CA VAL A 181 -50.25 13.75 -5.49
C VAL A 181 -49.04 14.27 -6.26
N LEU A 182 -48.06 14.88 -5.58
CA LEU A 182 -46.82 15.36 -6.22
C LEU A 182 -45.97 14.21 -6.78
N LEU A 183 -45.90 13.11 -6.04
CA LEU A 183 -45.19 11.91 -6.47
C LEU A 183 -45.86 11.26 -7.69
N GLY A 184 -47.19 11.21 -7.71
CA GLY A 184 -47.98 10.79 -8.87
C GLY A 184 -47.87 11.74 -10.07
N ALA A 185 -47.87 13.05 -9.84
CA ALA A 185 -47.65 14.06 -10.88
C ALA A 185 -46.26 13.90 -11.51
N GLY A 186 -45.22 13.60 -10.71
CA GLY A 186 -43.88 13.28 -11.21
C GLY A 186 -43.88 12.09 -12.18
N LEU A 187 -44.60 11.01 -11.85
CA LEU A 187 -44.76 9.83 -12.71
C LEU A 187 -45.52 10.10 -14.01
N ILE A 188 -46.61 10.88 -13.95
CA ILE A 188 -47.43 11.19 -15.14
C ILE A 188 -46.65 12.10 -16.08
N LEU A 189 -45.98 13.12 -15.54
CA LEU A 189 -45.23 14.09 -16.31
C LEU A 189 -44.01 13.46 -16.98
N GLU A 190 -43.46 12.40 -16.39
CA GLU A 190 -42.37 11.64 -16.99
C GLU A 190 -42.74 10.92 -18.29
N ARG A 191 -44.01 10.51 -18.47
CA ARG A 191 -44.47 9.97 -19.75
C ARG A 191 -44.41 11.00 -20.88
N ARG A 192 -44.37 12.30 -20.54
CA ARG A 192 -44.16 13.41 -21.47
C ARG A 192 -42.69 13.82 -21.39
N ARG A 193 -41.85 13.34 -22.31
CA ARG A 193 -40.38 13.47 -22.27
C ARG A 193 -39.81 14.90 -22.33
N ASP A 194 -40.66 15.92 -22.31
CA ASP A 194 -40.31 17.32 -22.56
C ASP A 194 -39.69 18.03 -21.34
N VAL A 195 -39.90 17.52 -20.10
CA VAL A 195 -39.44 18.19 -18.85
C VAL A 195 -38.87 17.21 -17.79
N PRO A 196 -37.69 16.59 -18.04
CA PRO A 196 -37.14 15.54 -17.18
C PRO A 196 -36.71 16.02 -15.77
N HIS A 197 -36.26 17.27 -15.63
CA HIS A 197 -35.81 17.79 -14.33
C HIS A 197 -36.97 18.17 -13.40
N LEU A 198 -38.09 18.65 -13.97
CA LEU A 198 -39.27 19.00 -13.19
C LEU A 198 -39.97 17.75 -12.63
N SER A 199 -40.06 16.67 -13.43
CA SER A 199 -40.61 15.39 -12.97
C SER A 199 -39.78 14.76 -11.84
N GLU A 200 -38.45 14.84 -11.93
CA GLU A 200 -37.53 14.41 -10.86
C GLU A 200 -37.69 15.23 -9.57
N ALA A 201 -37.83 16.55 -9.71
CA ALA A 201 -38.04 17.46 -8.58
C ALA A 201 -39.39 17.23 -7.88
N LEU A 202 -40.47 17.05 -8.64
CA LEU A 202 -41.81 16.76 -8.11
C LEU A 202 -41.86 15.41 -7.38
N ALA A 203 -41.24 14.38 -7.96
CA ALA A 203 -41.15 13.06 -7.33
C ALA A 203 -40.35 13.11 -6.02
N GLY A 204 -39.20 13.79 -6.03
CA GLY A 204 -38.38 13.98 -4.84
C GLY A 204 -39.07 14.80 -3.75
N LEU A 205 -39.75 15.88 -4.14
CA LEU A 205 -40.52 16.74 -3.24
C LEU A 205 -41.69 15.99 -2.61
N GLY A 206 -42.44 15.22 -3.40
CA GLY A 206 -43.53 14.38 -2.91
C GLY A 206 -43.04 13.34 -1.89
N LEU A 207 -41.90 12.71 -2.15
CA LEU A 207 -41.27 11.78 -1.22
C LEU A 207 -40.86 12.46 0.10
N GLY A 208 -40.23 13.62 0.01
CA GLY A 208 -39.82 14.42 1.16
C GLY A 208 -40.99 14.89 2.02
N LEU A 209 -42.10 15.29 1.40
CA LEU A 209 -43.34 15.68 2.09
C LEU A 209 -43.97 14.50 2.83
N CYS A 210 -44.02 13.31 2.24
CA CYS A 210 -44.47 12.11 2.92
C CYS A 210 -43.62 11.81 4.16
N TYR A 211 -42.29 11.88 4.02
CA TYR A 211 -41.33 11.70 5.12
C TYR A 211 -41.53 12.71 6.25
N LEU A 212 -41.60 14.00 5.91
CA LEU A 212 -41.76 15.09 6.87
C LEU A 212 -43.11 15.00 7.59
N SER A 213 -44.18 14.65 6.88
CA SER A 213 -45.53 14.50 7.44
C SER A 213 -45.58 13.36 8.46
N LEU A 214 -45.00 12.20 8.13
CA LEU A 214 -44.92 11.05 9.04
C LEU A 214 -44.08 11.36 10.28
N TYR A 215 -42.94 12.03 10.11
CA TYR A 215 -42.10 12.47 11.23
C TYR A 215 -42.84 13.46 12.14
N ALA A 216 -43.51 14.46 11.58
CA ALA A 216 -44.32 15.41 12.37
C ALA A 216 -45.47 14.70 13.12
N GLY A 217 -46.06 13.67 12.51
CA GLY A 217 -47.06 12.79 13.12
C GLY A 217 -46.58 12.11 14.41
N TYR A 218 -45.29 11.78 14.48
CA TYR A 218 -44.65 11.25 15.68
C TYR A 218 -44.15 12.36 16.61
N ALA A 219 -43.24 13.22 16.14
CA ALA A 219 -42.46 14.13 16.98
C ALA A 219 -43.26 15.35 17.49
N SER A 220 -44.25 15.82 16.72
CA SER A 220 -45.01 17.03 17.08
C SER A 220 -46.44 16.73 17.52
N TYR A 221 -47.05 15.67 16.99
CA TYR A 221 -48.48 15.41 17.17
C TYR A 221 -48.81 14.26 18.13
N ASP A 222 -47.81 13.45 18.51
CA ASP A 222 -47.97 12.24 19.34
C ASP A 222 -49.12 11.30 18.85
N LEU A 223 -49.38 11.35 17.54
CA LEU A 223 -50.52 10.69 16.90
C LEU A 223 -50.20 9.24 16.54
N LEU A 224 -48.92 8.96 16.34
CA LEU A 224 -48.42 7.70 15.82
C LEU A 224 -47.37 7.12 16.77
N ARG A 225 -47.50 5.83 17.09
CA ARG A 225 -46.47 5.12 17.87
C ARG A 225 -45.20 4.95 17.04
N VAL A 226 -44.04 4.93 17.72
CA VAL A 226 -42.70 4.78 17.09
C VAL A 226 -42.68 3.66 16.05
N GLY A 227 -43.17 2.46 16.40
CA GLY A 227 -43.18 1.31 15.47
C GLY A 227 -44.05 1.52 14.23
N THR A 228 -45.17 2.24 14.35
CA THR A 228 -46.06 2.53 13.23
C THR A 228 -45.44 3.54 12.27
N VAL A 229 -44.83 4.62 12.78
CA VAL A 229 -44.14 5.62 11.94
C VAL A 229 -42.93 5.02 11.25
N PHE A 230 -42.17 4.19 11.97
CA PHE A 230 -41.03 3.47 11.40
C PHE A 230 -41.45 2.61 10.20
N ALA A 231 -42.52 1.82 10.34
CA ALA A 231 -43.06 1.00 9.25
C ALA A 231 -43.58 1.85 8.08
N LEU A 232 -44.29 2.94 8.35
CA LEU A 232 -44.80 3.85 7.31
C LEU A 232 -43.67 4.55 6.55
N MET A 233 -42.63 5.04 7.24
CA MET A 233 -41.47 5.66 6.60
C MET A 233 -40.72 4.65 5.73
N PHE A 234 -40.59 3.40 6.17
CA PHE A 234 -40.02 2.32 5.36
C PHE A 234 -40.86 2.02 4.11
N ILE A 235 -42.20 1.99 4.23
CA ILE A 235 -43.10 1.85 3.06
C ILE A 235 -42.89 3.00 2.07
N VAL A 236 -42.74 4.24 2.56
CA VAL A 236 -42.41 5.39 1.70
C VAL A 236 -41.06 5.21 1.02
N THR A 237 -40.04 4.65 1.69
CA THR A 237 -38.76 4.28 1.05
C THR A 237 -38.97 3.31 -0.09
N VAL A 238 -39.69 2.20 0.17
CA VAL A 238 -39.94 1.14 -0.82
C VAL A 238 -40.71 1.68 -2.02
N LEU A 239 -41.76 2.48 -1.79
CA LEU A 239 -42.53 3.13 -2.84
C LEU A 239 -41.66 4.09 -3.66
N GLY A 240 -40.86 4.93 -2.99
CA GLY A 240 -39.92 5.85 -3.65
C GLY A 240 -38.87 5.14 -4.49
N SER A 241 -38.31 4.06 -3.97
CA SER A 241 -37.37 3.20 -4.69
C SER A 241 -38.03 2.50 -5.88
N GLY A 242 -39.25 2.00 -5.73
CA GLY A 242 -40.01 1.38 -6.83
C GLY A 242 -40.31 2.37 -7.95
N VAL A 243 -40.71 3.59 -7.59
CA VAL A 243 -40.86 4.70 -8.54
C VAL A 243 -39.54 5.02 -9.21
N ALA A 244 -38.44 5.09 -8.46
CA ALA A 244 -37.13 5.34 -9.05
C ALA A 244 -36.75 4.29 -10.10
N VAL A 245 -36.97 2.99 -9.80
CA VAL A 245 -36.71 1.89 -10.74
C VAL A 245 -37.60 1.99 -11.98
N ALA A 246 -38.89 2.30 -11.82
CA ALA A 246 -39.83 2.45 -12.93
C ALA A 246 -39.51 3.65 -13.84
N THR A 247 -38.92 4.71 -13.27
CA THR A 247 -38.58 5.97 -13.95
C THR A 247 -37.15 6.00 -14.50
N GLU A 248 -36.36 4.95 -14.24
CA GLU A 248 -34.92 4.89 -14.57
C GLU A 248 -34.09 6.08 -14.02
N ARG A 249 -34.58 6.80 -13.01
CA ARG A 249 -33.91 7.98 -12.47
C ARG A 249 -33.16 7.68 -11.18
N GLN A 250 -31.85 7.96 -11.20
CA GLN A 250 -31.01 7.71 -10.04
C GLN A 250 -31.29 8.66 -8.86
N ALA A 251 -31.67 9.93 -9.08
CA ALA A 251 -31.77 10.87 -7.95
C ALA A 251 -32.99 10.63 -7.06
N THR A 252 -34.10 10.13 -7.61
CA THR A 252 -35.26 9.68 -6.82
C THR A 252 -34.91 8.48 -5.94
N ALA A 253 -34.11 7.53 -6.45
CA ALA A 253 -33.60 6.40 -5.65
C ALA A 253 -32.66 6.88 -4.53
N VAL A 254 -31.79 7.84 -4.83
CA VAL A 254 -30.91 8.47 -3.83
C VAL A 254 -31.72 9.14 -2.73
N LEU A 255 -32.79 9.87 -3.05
CA LEU A 255 -33.65 10.49 -2.03
C LEU A 255 -34.40 9.47 -1.19
N ALA A 256 -34.94 8.42 -1.82
CA ALA A 256 -35.59 7.34 -1.10
C ALA A 256 -34.62 6.68 -0.12
N LEU A 257 -33.40 6.38 -0.57
CA LEU A 257 -32.37 5.82 0.28
C LEU A 257 -31.94 6.77 1.40
N LEU A 258 -31.76 8.07 1.13
CA LEU A 258 -31.46 9.06 2.16
C LEU A 258 -32.55 9.11 3.23
N GLY A 259 -33.83 9.15 2.81
CA GLY A 259 -34.96 9.07 3.73
C GLY A 259 -34.94 7.78 4.56
N GLY A 260 -34.65 6.64 3.92
CA GLY A 260 -34.48 5.36 4.60
C GLY A 260 -33.39 5.42 5.66
N LEU A 261 -32.19 5.86 5.30
CA LEU A 261 -31.06 5.97 6.22
C LEU A 261 -31.30 6.99 7.35
N LEU A 262 -32.08 8.04 7.10
CA LEU A 262 -32.45 9.03 8.11
C LEU A 262 -33.50 8.53 9.12
N THR A 263 -34.32 7.54 8.75
CA THR A 263 -35.43 7.03 9.58
C THR A 263 -35.00 6.67 11.02
N PRO A 264 -33.96 5.85 11.26
CA PRO A 264 -33.53 5.51 12.62
C PRO A 264 -32.92 6.70 13.38
N VAL A 265 -32.37 7.69 12.68
CA VAL A 265 -31.82 8.91 13.29
C VAL A 265 -32.95 9.83 13.75
N LEU A 266 -33.98 9.99 12.93
CA LEU A 266 -35.15 10.80 13.24
C LEU A 266 -36.01 10.21 14.36
N LEU A 267 -36.12 8.88 14.40
CA LEU A 267 -36.91 8.15 15.39
C LEU A 267 -36.07 7.64 16.58
N ALA A 268 -34.88 8.20 16.79
CA ALA A 268 -33.96 7.76 17.83
C ALA A 268 -34.59 7.89 19.23
N SER A 269 -34.62 6.78 19.98
CA SER A 269 -35.10 6.73 21.37
C SER A 269 -33.96 6.99 22.37
N THR A 270 -34.34 7.32 23.61
CA THR A 270 -33.41 7.44 24.74
C THR A 270 -32.76 6.10 25.11
N GLU A 271 -33.46 4.98 24.89
CA GLU A 271 -32.92 3.63 25.04
C GLU A 271 -32.25 3.17 23.73
N PRO A 272 -31.00 2.68 23.78
CA PRO A 272 -30.35 2.08 22.62
C PRO A 272 -31.08 0.81 22.15
N ASN A 273 -31.56 0.79 20.91
CA ASN A 273 -32.14 -0.42 20.30
C ASN A 273 -31.29 -0.90 19.12
N GLU A 274 -30.16 -1.54 19.45
CA GLU A 274 -29.21 -2.03 18.46
C GLU A 274 -29.84 -3.08 17.52
N ARG A 275 -30.59 -4.03 18.07
CA ARG A 275 -31.20 -5.12 17.30
C ARG A 275 -32.18 -4.59 16.26
N GLY A 276 -32.99 -3.59 16.62
CA GLY A 276 -33.90 -2.91 15.72
C GLY A 276 -33.16 -2.20 14.59
N LEU A 277 -32.09 -1.46 14.91
CA LEU A 277 -31.25 -0.77 13.93
C LEU A 277 -30.61 -1.75 12.93
N LEU A 278 -29.99 -2.83 13.43
CA LEU A 278 -29.35 -3.85 12.59
C LEU A 278 -30.36 -4.56 11.67
N GLY A 279 -31.51 -4.96 12.21
CA GLY A 279 -32.57 -5.60 11.43
C GLY A 279 -33.10 -4.68 10.33
N TYR A 280 -33.27 -3.40 10.64
CA TYR A 280 -33.69 -2.39 9.68
C TYR A 280 -32.68 -2.20 8.55
N LEU A 281 -31.39 -2.05 8.88
CA LEU A 281 -30.32 -1.89 7.89
C LEU A 281 -30.26 -3.09 6.95
N VAL A 282 -30.43 -4.31 7.45
CA VAL A 282 -30.48 -5.52 6.60
C VAL A 282 -31.62 -5.41 5.59
N ILE A 283 -32.82 -5.05 6.04
CA ILE A 283 -33.99 -4.93 5.15
C ILE A 283 -33.77 -3.83 4.11
N LEU A 284 -33.22 -2.68 4.51
CA LEU A 284 -32.93 -1.56 3.63
C LEU A 284 -31.84 -1.92 2.60
N ASP A 285 -30.77 -2.61 3.02
CA ASP A 285 -29.69 -3.03 2.13
C ASP A 285 -30.13 -4.18 1.20
N VAL A 286 -31.06 -5.05 1.62
CA VAL A 286 -31.73 -6.03 0.73
C VAL A 286 -32.52 -5.32 -0.35
N LEU A 287 -33.25 -4.25 -0.01
CA LEU A 287 -33.97 -3.44 -1.00
C LEU A 287 -33.00 -2.84 -2.04
N ILE A 288 -31.84 -2.33 -1.59
CA ILE A 288 -30.82 -1.76 -2.49
C ILE A 288 -30.16 -2.86 -3.34
N PHE A 289 -29.91 -4.03 -2.78
CA PHE A 289 -29.41 -5.20 -3.51
C PHE A 289 -30.42 -5.66 -4.58
N ALA A 290 -31.72 -5.66 -4.26
CA ALA A 290 -32.76 -5.96 -5.23
C ALA A 290 -32.79 -4.93 -6.37
N ILE A 291 -32.71 -3.63 -6.06
CA ILE A 291 -32.61 -2.56 -7.07
C ILE A 291 -31.37 -2.76 -7.94
N ALA A 292 -30.25 -3.16 -7.33
CA ALA A 292 -28.98 -3.39 -8.03
C ALA A 292 -29.05 -4.52 -9.07
N HIS A 293 -29.98 -5.47 -8.93
CA HIS A 293 -30.23 -6.53 -9.92
C HIS A 293 -30.92 -5.99 -11.18
N PHE A 294 -31.77 -4.98 -11.02
CA PHE A 294 -32.49 -4.35 -12.14
C PHE A 294 -31.71 -3.20 -12.77
N ARG A 295 -30.96 -2.41 -11.98
CA ARG A 295 -30.25 -1.20 -12.44
C ARG A 295 -28.91 -0.99 -11.72
N THR A 296 -27.85 -0.67 -12.48
CA THR A 296 -26.47 -0.55 -11.98
C THR A 296 -26.09 0.85 -11.50
N TRP A 297 -26.90 1.46 -10.63
CA TRP A 297 -26.57 2.76 -10.06
C TRP A 297 -25.50 2.65 -8.97
N ARG A 298 -24.22 2.74 -9.37
CA ARG A 298 -23.06 2.66 -8.45
C ARG A 298 -23.06 3.75 -7.38
N GLY A 299 -23.67 4.91 -7.65
CA GLY A 299 -23.85 5.96 -6.63
C GLY A 299 -24.75 5.53 -5.48
N LEU A 300 -25.78 4.71 -5.76
CA LEU A 300 -26.71 4.22 -4.74
C LEU A 300 -26.00 3.25 -3.78
N ASN A 301 -25.19 2.33 -4.31
CA ASN A 301 -24.44 1.38 -3.50
C ASN A 301 -23.41 2.06 -2.58
N ARG A 302 -22.72 3.07 -3.10
CA ARG A 302 -21.77 3.88 -2.32
C ARG A 302 -22.47 4.62 -1.18
N LEU A 303 -23.64 5.17 -1.46
CA LEU A 303 -24.44 5.87 -0.46
C LEU A 303 -24.98 4.91 0.61
N ALA A 304 -25.46 3.74 0.20
CA ALA A 304 -25.91 2.67 1.08
C ALA A 304 -24.82 2.27 2.07
N TRP A 305 -23.64 1.93 1.54
CA TRP A 305 -22.49 1.54 2.34
C TRP A 305 -22.05 2.65 3.30
N ALA A 306 -21.92 3.89 2.81
CA ALA A 306 -21.53 5.02 3.64
C ALA A 306 -22.54 5.29 4.77
N GLY A 307 -23.83 5.24 4.45
CA GLY A 307 -24.92 5.39 5.42
C GLY A 307 -24.92 4.29 6.48
N THR A 308 -24.83 3.02 6.04
CA THR A 308 -24.77 1.87 6.95
C THR A 308 -23.55 1.95 7.87
N VAL A 309 -22.36 2.28 7.35
CA VAL A 309 -21.15 2.45 8.18
C VAL A 309 -21.31 3.62 9.18
N MET A 310 -21.86 4.75 8.74
CA MET A 310 -22.07 5.92 9.60
C MET A 310 -23.04 5.61 10.75
N LEU A 311 -24.13 4.88 10.47
CA LEU A 311 -25.11 4.46 11.48
C LEU A 311 -24.57 3.39 12.42
N LEU A 312 -23.66 2.53 11.96
CA LEU A 312 -23.01 1.51 12.78
C LEU A 312 -21.88 2.05 13.65
N ALA A 313 -21.23 3.17 13.30
CA ALA A 313 -20.06 3.68 14.03
C ALA A 313 -20.30 3.85 15.56
N PRO A 314 -21.44 4.38 16.04
CA PRO A 314 -21.74 4.44 17.48
C PRO A 314 -21.92 3.06 18.12
N VAL A 315 -22.42 2.07 17.38
CA VAL A 315 -22.61 0.69 17.84
C VAL A 315 -21.27 -0.05 17.96
N LEU A 316 -20.32 0.25 17.07
CA LEU A 316 -19.00 -0.38 17.01
C LEU A 316 -17.99 0.16 18.05
N THR A 317 -18.33 1.23 18.75
CA THR A 317 -17.48 1.86 19.78
C THR A 317 -17.97 1.63 21.21
N ARG A 318 -19.22 1.21 21.37
CA ARG A 318 -19.80 0.83 22.66
C ARG A 318 -19.58 -0.65 22.93
N GLN A 319 -19.48 -1.02 24.22
CA GLN A 319 -19.44 -2.43 24.58
C GLN A 319 -20.76 -3.12 24.18
N PRO A 320 -20.72 -4.31 23.58
CA PRO A 320 -21.92 -5.06 23.21
C PRO A 320 -22.79 -5.34 24.45
N GLU A 321 -24.08 -5.07 24.35
CA GLU A 321 -25.04 -5.60 25.33
C GLU A 321 -25.10 -7.13 25.17
N ALA A 322 -24.82 -7.84 26.26
CA ALA A 322 -24.63 -9.30 26.23
C ALA A 322 -25.92 -10.11 26.03
N ASP A 323 -27.07 -9.45 25.87
CA ASP A 323 -28.37 -10.10 25.89
C ASP A 323 -28.65 -10.92 24.62
N TYR A 324 -28.09 -10.54 23.45
CA TYR A 324 -28.37 -11.21 22.17
C TYR A 324 -27.17 -11.33 21.20
N PRO A 325 -26.03 -11.92 21.60
CA PRO A 325 -24.81 -11.96 20.79
C PRO A 325 -24.98 -12.73 19.46
N VAL A 326 -25.75 -13.81 19.46
CA VAL A 326 -26.00 -14.62 18.24
C VAL A 326 -26.81 -13.81 17.21
N ALA A 327 -27.85 -13.11 17.65
CA ALA A 327 -28.67 -12.29 16.74
C ALA A 327 -27.85 -11.14 16.15
N ARG A 328 -27.01 -10.48 16.97
CA ARG A 328 -26.07 -9.45 16.53
C ARG A 328 -25.11 -9.98 15.46
N LEU A 329 -24.48 -11.13 15.70
CA LEU A 329 -23.57 -11.76 14.72
C LEU A 329 -24.28 -12.10 13.41
N VAL A 330 -25.47 -12.71 13.46
CA VAL A 330 -26.25 -13.06 12.25
C VAL A 330 -26.59 -11.81 11.44
N LEU A 331 -27.07 -10.74 12.08
CA LEU A 331 -27.43 -9.50 11.38
C LEU A 331 -26.20 -8.80 10.78
N LEU A 332 -25.08 -8.76 11.51
CA LEU A 332 -23.81 -8.23 10.99
C LEU A 332 -23.30 -9.07 9.80
N SER A 333 -23.41 -10.40 9.87
CA SER A 333 -23.03 -11.30 8.77
C SER A 333 -23.91 -11.07 7.54
N LEU A 334 -25.22 -10.83 7.72
CA LEU A 334 -26.14 -10.51 6.63
C LEU A 334 -25.76 -9.19 5.95
N LEU A 335 -25.50 -8.13 6.72
CA LEU A 335 -25.03 -6.85 6.18
C LEU A 335 -23.72 -7.01 5.40
N PHE A 336 -22.76 -7.72 6.00
CA PHE A 336 -21.49 -8.01 5.36
C PHE A 336 -21.66 -8.78 4.04
N LEU A 337 -22.49 -9.83 4.03
CA LEU A 337 -22.78 -10.62 2.84
C LEU A 337 -23.44 -9.77 1.75
N LEU A 338 -24.36 -8.86 2.08
CA LEU A 338 -24.98 -7.97 1.11
C LEU A 338 -23.92 -7.08 0.43
N PHE A 339 -23.04 -6.42 1.19
CA PHE A 339 -22.00 -5.58 0.60
C PHE A 339 -20.89 -6.35 -0.11
N LEU A 340 -20.65 -7.60 0.26
CA LEU A 340 -19.72 -8.48 -0.43
C LEU A 340 -20.29 -8.98 -1.77
N LEU A 341 -21.55 -9.43 -1.75
CA LEU A 341 -22.23 -10.02 -2.91
C LEU A 341 -22.66 -8.96 -3.94
N THR A 342 -22.97 -7.73 -3.53
CA THR A 342 -23.44 -6.68 -4.45
C THR A 342 -22.47 -6.39 -5.60
N PRO A 343 -21.17 -6.08 -5.35
CA PRO A 343 -20.22 -5.90 -6.43
C PRO A 343 -20.02 -7.19 -7.24
N LEU A 344 -19.85 -8.35 -6.58
CA LEU A 344 -19.65 -9.64 -7.26
C LEU A 344 -20.82 -10.04 -8.18
N ALA A 345 -22.05 -9.85 -7.73
CA ALA A 345 -23.26 -10.20 -8.47
C ALA A 345 -23.44 -9.34 -9.73
N ARG A 346 -23.05 -8.05 -9.67
CA ARG A 346 -23.10 -7.15 -10.83
C ARG A 346 -22.12 -7.60 -11.91
N GLU A 347 -20.90 -7.94 -11.52
CA GLU A 347 -19.88 -8.40 -12.47
C GLU A 347 -20.27 -9.75 -13.10
N TRP A 348 -20.86 -10.65 -12.31
CA TRP A 348 -21.32 -11.96 -12.82
C TRP A 348 -22.50 -11.85 -13.79
N GLY A 349 -23.40 -10.88 -13.60
CA GLY A 349 -24.59 -10.72 -14.44
C GLY A 349 -24.38 -9.88 -15.69
N GLN A 350 -23.48 -8.88 -15.64
CA GLN A 350 -23.38 -7.85 -16.69
C GLN A 350 -21.96 -7.69 -17.28
N GLY A 351 -20.96 -8.42 -16.79
CA GLY A 351 -19.60 -8.43 -17.34
C GLY A 351 -18.81 -7.12 -17.15
N GLU A 352 -19.29 -6.20 -16.33
CA GLU A 352 -18.55 -4.99 -15.97
C GLU A 352 -17.39 -5.31 -15.03
N ARG A 353 -16.24 -4.66 -15.18
CA ARG A 353 -15.08 -4.81 -14.26
C ARG A 353 -15.19 -3.86 -13.07
N SER A 354 -14.79 -4.32 -11.89
CA SER A 354 -14.72 -3.55 -10.65
C SER A 354 -13.76 -2.38 -10.79
N ARG A 355 -14.21 -1.21 -10.32
CA ARG A 355 -13.38 -0.01 -10.24
C ARG A 355 -12.78 0.10 -8.84
N GLU A 356 -11.70 0.88 -8.70
CA GLU A 356 -10.99 1.10 -7.43
C GLU A 356 -11.93 1.41 -6.24
N VAL A 357 -12.97 2.21 -6.46
CA VAL A 357 -13.92 2.61 -5.40
C VAL A 357 -14.80 1.43 -4.92
N ASP A 358 -15.17 0.51 -5.80
CA ASP A 358 -15.95 -0.67 -5.43
C ASP A 358 -15.09 -1.67 -4.64
N LEU A 359 -13.79 -1.74 -4.96
CA LEU A 359 -12.81 -2.52 -4.18
C LEU A 359 -12.60 -1.94 -2.77
N LEU A 360 -12.62 -0.60 -2.62
CA LEU A 360 -12.54 0.05 -1.31
C LEU A 360 -13.75 -0.30 -0.42
N ILE A 361 -14.95 -0.46 -0.99
CA ILE A 361 -16.13 -0.92 -0.26
C ILE A 361 -15.91 -2.33 0.28
N VAL A 362 -15.36 -3.24 -0.53
CA VAL A 362 -15.08 -4.62 -0.10
C VAL A 362 -14.08 -4.62 1.07
N VAL A 363 -13.00 -3.85 0.96
CA VAL A 363 -11.97 -3.74 2.02
C VAL A 363 -12.54 -3.12 3.29
N GLY A 364 -13.26 -2.00 3.18
CA GLY A 364 -13.85 -1.31 4.32
C GLY A 364 -14.93 -2.15 5.02
N SER A 365 -15.75 -2.87 4.26
CA SER A 365 -16.74 -3.81 4.80
C SER A 365 -16.08 -4.98 5.54
N ALA A 366 -14.98 -5.52 4.99
CA ALA A 366 -14.21 -6.59 5.63
C ALA A 366 -13.65 -6.15 6.99
N ALA A 367 -13.02 -4.97 7.03
CA ALA A 367 -12.43 -4.41 8.24
C ALA A 367 -13.50 -4.10 9.30
N GLY A 368 -14.58 -3.41 8.91
CA GLY A 368 -15.69 -3.08 9.79
C GLY A 368 -16.42 -4.31 10.34
N TYR A 369 -16.68 -5.30 9.48
CA TYR A 369 -17.31 -6.56 9.88
C TYR A 369 -16.43 -7.33 10.86
N PHE A 370 -15.14 -7.50 10.56
CA PHE A 370 -14.24 -8.20 11.47
C PHE A 370 -14.14 -7.49 12.82
N TRP A 371 -14.03 -6.16 12.84
CA TRP A 371 -14.03 -5.38 14.07
C TRP A 371 -15.30 -5.63 14.89
N ALA A 372 -16.47 -5.58 14.25
CA ALA A 372 -17.76 -5.83 14.89
C ALA A 372 -17.87 -7.25 15.47
N VAL A 373 -17.39 -8.26 14.74
CA VAL A 373 -17.36 -9.65 15.19
C VAL A 373 -16.36 -9.82 16.35
N TYR A 374 -15.17 -9.23 16.24
CA TYR A 374 -14.12 -9.27 17.27
C TYR A 374 -14.63 -8.73 18.61
N ILE A 375 -15.16 -7.51 18.66
CA ILE A 375 -15.66 -6.92 19.91
C ILE A 375 -16.82 -7.74 20.52
N THR A 376 -17.64 -8.37 19.68
CA THR A 376 -18.76 -9.22 20.13
C THR A 376 -18.24 -10.54 20.70
N LEU A 377 -17.24 -11.15 20.05
CA LEU A 377 -16.64 -12.40 20.49
C LEU A 377 -15.75 -12.22 21.72
N ASP A 378 -14.98 -11.13 21.82
CA ASP A 378 -14.15 -10.83 22.99
C ASP A 378 -15.01 -10.73 24.26
N ALA A 379 -16.16 -10.07 24.17
CA ALA A 379 -17.11 -9.94 25.28
C ALA A 379 -17.83 -11.26 25.64
N TRP A 380 -18.13 -12.13 24.67
CA TRP A 380 -18.98 -13.32 24.87
C TRP A 380 -18.19 -14.65 24.93
N ARG A 381 -17.29 -14.88 23.97
CA ARG A 381 -16.52 -16.12 23.72
C ARG A 381 -15.14 -15.79 23.10
N PRO A 382 -14.16 -15.29 23.88
CA PRO A 382 -12.89 -14.78 23.34
C PRO A 382 -12.04 -15.82 22.59
N ASN A 383 -12.29 -17.12 22.82
CA ASN A 383 -11.60 -18.20 22.10
C ASN A 383 -12.03 -18.35 20.62
N LEU A 384 -13.09 -17.67 20.17
CA LEU A 384 -13.64 -17.78 18.81
C LEU A 384 -13.16 -16.69 17.84
N GLU A 385 -12.43 -15.69 18.31
CA GLU A 385 -11.94 -14.58 17.48
C GLU A 385 -10.98 -15.06 16.38
N ALA A 386 -10.01 -15.91 16.72
CA ALA A 386 -9.06 -16.45 15.75
C ALA A 386 -9.73 -17.38 14.71
N PRO A 387 -10.61 -18.32 15.10
CA PRO A 387 -11.45 -19.05 14.14
C PRO A 387 -12.26 -18.13 13.22
N ALA A 388 -12.81 -17.01 13.71
CA ALA A 388 -13.56 -16.06 12.90
C ALA A 388 -12.68 -15.33 11.87
N ALA A 389 -11.50 -14.86 12.28
CA ALA A 389 -10.50 -14.29 11.37
C ALA A 389 -10.11 -15.31 10.29
N MET A 390 -9.85 -16.55 10.69
CA MET A 390 -9.50 -17.62 9.77
C MET A 390 -10.63 -17.97 8.78
N ALA A 391 -11.88 -17.97 9.24
CA ALA A 391 -13.04 -18.19 8.38
C ALA A 391 -13.14 -17.11 7.30
N LEU A 392 -12.86 -15.85 7.64
CA LEU A 392 -12.77 -14.76 6.65
C LEU A 392 -11.60 -14.95 5.70
N ALA A 393 -10.43 -15.37 6.18
CA ALA A 393 -9.28 -15.65 5.32
C ALA A 393 -9.61 -16.72 4.26
N ILE A 394 -10.26 -17.81 4.69
CA ILE A 394 -10.72 -18.88 3.79
C ILE A 394 -11.79 -18.37 2.82
N LEU A 395 -12.78 -17.63 3.31
CA LEU A 395 -13.85 -17.06 2.47
C LEU A 395 -13.27 -16.20 1.34
N TYR A 396 -12.37 -15.28 1.66
CA TYR A 396 -11.75 -14.40 0.67
C TYR A 396 -10.83 -15.16 -0.31
N ALA A 397 -10.11 -16.18 0.14
CA ALA A 397 -9.30 -17.02 -0.74
C ALA A 397 -10.16 -17.85 -1.71
N VAL A 398 -11.27 -18.41 -1.22
CA VAL A 398 -12.24 -19.16 -2.06
C VAL A 398 -12.90 -18.22 -3.06
N LEU A 399 -13.31 -17.02 -2.65
CA LEU A 399 -13.89 -16.01 -3.55
C LEU A 399 -12.88 -15.57 -4.60
N ALA A 400 -11.62 -15.32 -4.24
CA ALA A 400 -10.57 -15.00 -5.20
C ALA A 400 -10.37 -16.11 -6.25
N GLY A 401 -10.38 -17.38 -5.80
CA GLY A 401 -10.28 -18.54 -6.66
C GLY A 401 -11.49 -18.72 -7.59
N ALA A 402 -12.70 -18.59 -7.06
CA ALA A 402 -13.94 -18.67 -7.83
C ALA A 402 -14.04 -17.53 -8.85
N TYR A 403 -13.68 -16.32 -8.46
CA TYR A 403 -13.67 -15.14 -9.32
C TYR A 403 -12.69 -15.31 -10.48
N ARG A 404 -11.44 -15.74 -10.19
CA ARG A 404 -10.42 -15.97 -11.22
C ARG A 404 -10.81 -17.01 -12.26
N ARG A 405 -11.60 -18.03 -11.87
CA ARG A 405 -12.09 -19.06 -12.82
C ARG A 405 -13.14 -18.52 -13.79
N ARG A 406 -13.87 -17.47 -13.42
CA ARG A 406 -14.96 -16.89 -14.23
C ARG A 406 -14.52 -15.68 -15.04
N VAL A 407 -13.72 -14.81 -14.46
CA VAL A 407 -13.20 -13.60 -15.10
C VAL A 407 -11.68 -13.74 -15.23
N PRO A 408 -11.20 -14.45 -16.27
CA PRO A 408 -9.78 -14.43 -16.60
C PRO A 408 -9.35 -12.98 -16.92
N ASP A 409 -8.15 -12.62 -16.51
CA ASP A 409 -7.49 -11.31 -16.76
C ASP A 409 -7.87 -10.11 -15.86
N ASP A 410 -8.64 -10.30 -14.79
CA ASP A 410 -8.82 -9.26 -13.75
C ASP A 410 -7.98 -9.54 -12.48
N ASP A 411 -6.67 -9.35 -12.60
CA ASP A 411 -5.72 -9.57 -11.50
C ASP A 411 -5.85 -8.54 -10.36
N ALA A 412 -6.50 -7.39 -10.59
CA ALA A 412 -6.68 -6.35 -9.57
C ALA A 412 -7.69 -6.80 -8.49
N THR A 413 -8.87 -7.25 -8.91
CA THR A 413 -9.91 -7.75 -7.98
C THR A 413 -9.46 -9.02 -7.27
N VAL A 414 -8.85 -9.96 -8.00
CA VAL A 414 -8.24 -11.16 -7.40
C VAL A 414 -7.16 -10.78 -6.40
N GLY A 415 -6.35 -9.77 -6.71
CA GLY A 415 -5.33 -9.22 -5.82
C GLY A 415 -5.92 -8.68 -4.53
N VAL A 416 -6.97 -7.85 -4.59
CA VAL A 416 -7.62 -7.31 -3.38
C VAL A 416 -8.22 -8.41 -2.51
N LEU A 417 -8.95 -9.36 -3.11
CA LEU A 417 -9.53 -10.49 -2.37
C LEU A 417 -8.44 -11.37 -1.72
N MET A 418 -7.38 -11.68 -2.46
CA MET A 418 -6.24 -12.43 -1.92
C MET A 418 -5.50 -11.62 -0.84
N GLY A 419 -5.48 -10.30 -0.95
CA GLY A 419 -4.88 -9.40 0.02
C GLY A 419 -5.64 -9.41 1.33
N LEU A 420 -6.96 -9.33 1.27
CA LEU A 420 -7.84 -9.51 2.44
C LEU A 420 -7.66 -10.89 3.07
N ALA A 421 -7.57 -11.95 2.26
CA ALA A 421 -7.29 -13.29 2.76
C ALA A 421 -5.96 -13.35 3.54
N CYS A 422 -4.89 -12.74 3.01
CA CYS A 422 -3.59 -12.67 3.69
C CYS A 422 -3.69 -11.84 4.98
N VAL A 423 -4.35 -10.69 4.97
CA VAL A 423 -4.52 -9.83 6.16
C VAL A 423 -5.21 -10.60 7.28
N PHE A 424 -6.32 -11.29 7.00
CA PHE A 424 -7.03 -12.06 8.02
C PHE A 424 -6.26 -13.30 8.49
N LEU A 425 -5.48 -13.94 7.60
CA LEU A 425 -4.57 -15.03 7.98
C LEU A 425 -3.53 -14.53 8.99
N THR A 426 -2.88 -13.41 8.69
CA THR A 426 -1.87 -12.79 9.55
C THR A 426 -2.48 -12.34 10.89
N LEU A 427 -3.72 -11.85 10.87
CA LEU A 427 -4.46 -11.40 12.06
C LEU A 427 -4.91 -12.58 12.94
N ALA A 428 -5.20 -13.75 12.37
CA ALA A 428 -5.57 -14.93 13.13
C ALA A 428 -4.44 -15.42 14.06
N VAL A 429 -3.18 -15.17 13.71
CA VAL A 429 -2.00 -15.58 14.49
C VAL A 429 -1.95 -14.96 15.89
N PRO A 430 -1.94 -13.61 16.07
CA PRO A 430 -1.90 -12.99 17.40
C PRO A 430 -3.17 -13.25 18.23
N LEU A 431 -4.29 -13.57 17.58
CA LEU A 431 -5.53 -13.97 18.26
C LEU A 431 -5.48 -15.42 18.77
N ALA A 432 -4.79 -16.32 18.04
CA ALA A 432 -4.70 -17.74 18.39
C ALA A 432 -3.55 -18.07 19.35
N LEU A 433 -2.43 -17.36 19.24
CA LEU A 433 -1.17 -17.68 19.90
C LEU A 433 -0.81 -16.62 20.95
N LYS A 434 0.14 -16.95 21.83
CA LYS A 434 0.64 -16.04 22.88
C LYS A 434 2.17 -16.04 22.92
N GLY A 435 2.75 -14.94 23.38
CA GLY A 435 4.20 -14.81 23.57
C GLY A 435 5.01 -14.95 22.27
N PRO A 436 6.18 -15.62 22.30
CA PRO A 436 7.10 -15.69 21.15
C PRO A 436 6.58 -16.57 20.01
N TRP A 437 5.60 -17.45 20.27
CA TRP A 437 5.00 -18.30 19.24
C TRP A 437 4.31 -17.50 18.12
N ILE A 438 3.84 -16.27 18.42
CA ILE A 438 3.29 -15.35 17.41
C ILE A 438 4.39 -14.96 16.41
N THR A 439 5.58 -14.63 16.91
CA THR A 439 6.75 -14.26 16.10
C THR A 439 7.16 -15.39 15.17
N LEU A 440 7.18 -16.63 15.67
CA LEU A 440 7.46 -17.80 14.84
C LEU A 440 6.40 -18.00 13.76
N ALA A 441 5.12 -17.91 14.12
CA ALA A 441 4.03 -18.17 13.20
C ALA A 441 3.98 -17.13 12.06
N TRP A 442 4.20 -15.84 12.33
CA TRP A 442 4.33 -14.84 11.28
C TRP A 442 5.57 -15.05 10.40
N ALA A 443 6.68 -15.52 10.97
CA ALA A 443 7.86 -15.87 10.18
C ALA A 443 7.51 -16.98 9.17
N VAL A 444 6.94 -18.08 9.69
CA VAL A 444 6.58 -19.27 8.89
C VAL A 444 5.53 -18.93 7.85
N GLU A 445 4.50 -18.19 8.22
CA GLU A 445 3.50 -17.67 7.30
C GLU A 445 4.16 -16.87 6.17
N GLY A 446 5.09 -15.97 6.52
CA GLY A 446 5.83 -15.16 5.57
C GLY A 446 6.64 -15.99 4.56
N ALA A 447 7.40 -16.96 5.05
CA ALA A 447 8.19 -17.86 4.21
C ALA A 447 7.31 -18.75 3.31
N VAL A 448 6.21 -19.28 3.85
CA VAL A 448 5.24 -20.09 3.10
C VAL A 448 4.56 -19.28 2.00
N LEU A 449 4.13 -18.05 2.28
CA LEU A 449 3.51 -17.17 1.29
C LEU A 449 4.49 -16.84 0.15
N ILE A 450 5.75 -16.57 0.46
CA ILE A 450 6.80 -16.37 -0.56
C ILE A 450 7.08 -17.66 -1.34
N ALA A 451 7.03 -18.84 -0.70
CA ALA A 451 7.20 -20.13 -1.36
C ALA A 451 6.07 -20.45 -2.35
N VAL A 452 4.83 -20.07 -2.01
CA VAL A 452 3.64 -20.32 -2.84
C VAL A 452 3.46 -19.24 -3.91
N ALA A 453 3.97 -18.03 -3.68
CA ALA A 453 3.82 -16.89 -4.57
C ALA A 453 4.11 -17.22 -6.05
N PRO A 454 5.17 -17.96 -6.45
CA PRO A 454 5.43 -18.34 -7.86
C PRO A 454 4.28 -19.08 -8.57
N HIS A 455 3.34 -19.66 -7.82
CA HIS A 455 2.18 -20.38 -8.35
C HIS A 455 0.94 -19.47 -8.52
N LEU A 456 0.91 -18.32 -7.87
CA LEU A 456 -0.15 -17.31 -7.96
C LEU A 456 0.24 -16.27 -9.01
N ALA A 457 -0.69 -15.74 -9.80
CA ALA A 457 -0.34 -14.68 -10.76
C ALA A 457 -0.21 -13.31 -10.09
N THR A 458 -0.83 -13.14 -8.93
CA THR A 458 -0.86 -11.87 -8.19
C THR A 458 0.42 -11.67 -7.37
N PRO A 459 0.92 -10.41 -7.25
CA PRO A 459 2.08 -10.07 -6.42
C PRO A 459 1.81 -10.17 -4.91
N VAL A 460 0.53 -10.29 -4.53
CA VAL A 460 0.04 -10.18 -3.16
C VAL A 460 0.65 -11.20 -2.21
N ALA A 461 0.85 -12.45 -2.63
CA ALA A 461 1.47 -13.46 -1.75
C ALA A 461 2.94 -13.13 -1.44
N ALA A 462 3.69 -12.57 -2.41
CA ALA A 462 5.07 -12.18 -2.18
C ALA A 462 5.18 -11.01 -1.19
N TRP A 463 4.35 -9.98 -1.37
CA TRP A 463 4.36 -8.80 -0.51
C TRP A 463 3.68 -9.03 0.84
N GLY A 464 2.59 -9.79 0.89
CA GLY A 464 1.97 -10.24 2.13
C GLY A 464 2.92 -11.10 2.97
N GLY A 465 3.64 -12.01 2.31
CA GLY A 465 4.68 -12.79 2.99
C GLY A 465 5.83 -11.92 3.50
N THR A 466 6.28 -10.96 2.70
CA THR A 466 7.29 -9.98 3.12
C THR A 466 6.82 -9.14 4.32
N ALA A 467 5.56 -8.71 4.32
CA ALA A 467 4.97 -7.96 5.43
C ALA A 467 4.92 -8.79 6.72
N ALA A 468 4.52 -10.07 6.64
CA ALA A 468 4.53 -10.98 7.79
C ALA A 468 5.95 -11.17 8.37
N LEU A 469 6.97 -11.31 7.51
CA LEU A 469 8.38 -11.37 7.96
C LEU A 469 8.85 -10.06 8.63
N VAL A 470 8.44 -8.91 8.12
CA VAL A 470 8.73 -7.61 8.74
C VAL A 470 8.03 -7.48 10.09
N LEU A 471 6.77 -7.93 10.22
CA LEU A 471 6.05 -7.96 11.49
C LEU A 471 6.74 -8.88 12.50
N ALA A 472 7.19 -10.07 12.08
CA ALA A 472 7.98 -10.97 12.92
C ALA A 472 9.28 -10.30 13.38
N ALA A 473 10.02 -9.68 12.47
CA ALA A 473 11.25 -8.94 12.79
C ALA A 473 10.99 -7.77 13.76
N LEU A 474 9.96 -6.95 13.53
CA LEU A 474 9.59 -5.85 14.43
C LEU A 474 9.21 -6.36 15.82
N ARG A 475 8.53 -7.51 15.89
CA ARG A 475 8.15 -8.14 17.15
C ARG A 475 9.37 -8.66 17.93
N VAL A 476 10.38 -9.20 17.26
CA VAL A 476 11.69 -9.50 17.88
C VAL A 476 12.32 -8.25 18.50
N VAL A 477 12.22 -7.10 17.81
CA VAL A 477 12.83 -5.83 18.27
C VAL A 477 12.04 -5.17 19.42
N ALA A 478 10.71 -5.23 19.40
CA ALA A 478 9.86 -4.40 20.27
C ALA A 478 8.84 -5.17 21.12
N GLY A 479 8.40 -6.35 20.70
CA GLY A 479 7.16 -6.98 21.20
C GLY A 479 7.33 -8.08 22.23
N ASP A 480 8.39 -8.90 22.15
CA ASP A 480 8.52 -10.06 23.04
C ASP A 480 9.25 -9.70 24.35
N LYS A 481 8.53 -9.86 25.49
CA LYS A 481 9.06 -9.66 26.84
C LYS A 481 9.99 -10.83 27.22
N TRP A 482 11.26 -10.52 27.48
CA TRP A 482 12.30 -11.49 27.88
C TRP A 482 12.35 -11.78 29.39
N GLY A 483 11.46 -11.17 30.19
CA GLY A 483 11.46 -11.28 31.65
C GLY A 483 10.41 -12.26 32.17
N SER A 484 10.82 -13.50 32.44
CA SER A 484 10.16 -14.34 33.45
C SER A 484 11.09 -14.48 34.66
N ALA A 485 10.56 -14.80 35.84
CA ALA A 485 11.28 -14.77 37.12
C ALA A 485 12.49 -15.73 37.21
N ALA A 486 12.65 -16.66 36.27
CA ALA A 486 13.84 -17.48 36.08
C ALA A 486 14.47 -17.12 34.72
N TRP A 487 15.34 -16.12 34.72
CA TRP A 487 16.00 -15.63 33.51
C TRP A 487 17.24 -16.48 33.19
N THR A 488 17.25 -17.17 32.04
CA THR A 488 18.40 -17.95 31.54
C THR A 488 18.91 -17.36 30.21
N PRO A 489 20.15 -16.83 30.15
CA PRO A 489 20.76 -16.29 28.92
C PRO A 489 21.16 -17.38 27.94
N VAL A 490 20.76 -17.25 26.67
CA VAL A 490 20.89 -18.30 25.63
C VAL A 490 20.21 -19.60 26.12
N TRP A 491 19.76 -20.50 25.24
CA TRP A 491 19.13 -21.78 25.65
C TRP A 491 17.74 -21.68 26.29
N ASN A 492 17.06 -20.52 26.20
CA ASN A 492 15.63 -20.45 26.50
C ASN A 492 14.78 -20.59 25.23
N ALA A 493 13.52 -20.99 25.39
CA ALA A 493 12.58 -21.21 24.29
C ALA A 493 12.37 -19.94 23.43
N THR A 494 12.38 -18.76 24.04
CA THR A 494 12.24 -17.47 23.35
C THR A 494 13.42 -17.24 22.41
N TYR A 495 14.66 -17.42 22.87
CA TYR A 495 15.87 -17.29 22.07
C TYR A 495 15.86 -18.25 20.88
N PHE A 496 15.50 -19.52 21.11
CA PHE A 496 15.39 -20.53 20.05
C PHE A 496 14.36 -20.13 18.99
N VAL A 497 13.17 -19.66 19.41
CA VAL A 497 12.14 -19.17 18.49
C VAL A 497 12.64 -17.98 17.65
N HIS A 498 13.34 -17.02 18.26
CA HIS A 498 13.87 -15.86 17.55
C HIS A 498 14.97 -16.27 16.55
N LEU A 499 15.79 -17.26 16.89
CA LEU A 499 16.79 -17.82 15.99
C LEU A 499 16.14 -18.51 14.78
N LEU A 500 15.05 -19.26 15.00
CA LEU A 500 14.26 -19.84 13.92
C LEU A 500 13.65 -18.75 13.03
N THR A 501 13.15 -17.66 13.60
CA THR A 501 12.66 -16.50 12.83
C THR A 501 13.75 -15.92 11.93
N VAL A 502 14.99 -15.75 12.43
CA VAL A 502 16.12 -15.29 11.62
C VAL A 502 16.38 -16.25 10.45
N ALA A 503 16.43 -17.55 10.73
CA ALA A 503 16.65 -18.57 9.71
C ALA A 503 15.55 -18.55 8.64
N ASP A 504 14.32 -18.34 9.05
CA ASP A 504 13.15 -18.34 8.17
C ASP A 504 13.10 -17.08 7.28
N ILE A 505 13.44 -15.90 7.81
CA ILE A 505 13.62 -14.68 6.99
C ILE A 505 14.73 -14.90 5.94
N ALA A 506 15.84 -15.53 6.31
CA ALA A 506 16.94 -15.82 5.39
C ALA A 506 16.53 -16.83 4.30
N LEU A 507 15.77 -17.87 4.68
CA LEU A 507 15.20 -18.87 3.78
C LEU A 507 14.22 -18.24 2.80
N ALA A 508 13.31 -17.40 3.29
CA ALA A 508 12.39 -16.63 2.47
C ALA A 508 13.11 -15.74 1.46
N GLY A 509 14.24 -15.14 1.84
CA GLY A 509 15.14 -14.43 0.93
C GLY A 509 15.63 -15.31 -0.23
N GLN A 510 15.97 -16.58 0.02
CA GLN A 510 16.37 -17.50 -1.04
C GLN A 510 15.18 -17.92 -1.91
N LEU A 511 14.02 -18.16 -1.30
CA LEU A 511 12.78 -18.47 -2.01
C LEU A 511 12.34 -17.33 -2.94
N ALA A 512 12.62 -16.08 -2.57
CA ALA A 512 12.31 -14.90 -3.38
C ALA A 512 12.96 -14.91 -4.78
N LEU A 513 14.05 -15.67 -4.98
CA LEU A 513 14.66 -15.84 -6.30
C LEU A 513 13.79 -16.63 -7.29
N ARG A 514 12.83 -17.42 -6.79
CA ARG A 514 11.88 -18.18 -7.60
C ARG A 514 10.70 -17.33 -8.10
N LEU A 515 10.58 -16.09 -7.64
CA LEU A 515 9.47 -15.19 -7.98
C LEU A 515 9.54 -14.72 -9.44
N ARG A 516 8.38 -14.54 -10.08
CA ARG A 516 8.28 -14.02 -11.44
C ARG A 516 8.33 -12.48 -11.45
N PRO A 517 8.76 -11.81 -12.54
CA PRO A 517 8.86 -10.35 -12.58
C PRO A 517 7.52 -9.67 -12.28
N GLN A 518 6.40 -10.23 -12.77
CA GLN A 518 5.03 -9.76 -12.53
C GLN A 518 4.66 -9.71 -11.03
N GLN A 519 5.30 -10.53 -10.19
CA GLN A 519 5.01 -10.63 -8.75
C GLN A 519 5.78 -9.60 -7.92
N LEU A 520 6.83 -9.02 -8.49
CA LEU A 520 7.75 -8.14 -7.78
C LEU A 520 7.38 -6.66 -7.92
N LEU A 521 6.27 -6.35 -8.62
CA LEU A 521 5.89 -4.98 -8.97
C LEU A 521 7.05 -4.26 -9.68
N SER A 522 7.75 -3.35 -8.99
CA SER A 522 8.93 -2.63 -9.47
C SER A 522 10.26 -3.14 -8.90
N ALA A 523 10.24 -4.09 -7.96
CA ALA A 523 11.42 -4.63 -7.31
C ALA A 523 12.12 -5.70 -8.17
N SER A 524 13.43 -5.86 -7.98
CA SER A 524 14.18 -6.97 -8.57
C SER A 524 14.22 -8.18 -7.62
N ARG A 525 14.36 -9.38 -8.18
CA ARG A 525 14.52 -10.64 -7.40
C ARG A 525 15.69 -10.53 -6.42
N GLU A 526 16.81 -10.03 -6.92
CA GLU A 526 18.02 -9.82 -6.13
C GLU A 526 17.85 -8.73 -5.08
N GLY A 527 17.07 -7.68 -5.39
CA GLY A 527 16.73 -6.62 -4.45
C GLY A 527 15.92 -7.14 -3.26
N LEU A 528 14.85 -7.91 -3.53
CA LEU A 528 14.03 -8.50 -2.46
C LEU A 528 14.81 -9.52 -1.63
N ARG A 529 15.60 -10.41 -2.26
CA ARG A 529 16.51 -11.30 -1.54
C ARG A 529 17.45 -10.53 -0.63
N SER A 530 18.07 -9.48 -1.16
CA SER A 530 19.03 -8.66 -0.42
C SER A 530 18.37 -7.96 0.77
N ALA A 531 17.16 -7.43 0.60
CA ALA A 531 16.40 -6.80 1.68
C ALA A 531 16.06 -7.79 2.80
N LEU A 532 15.58 -9.00 2.46
CA LEU A 532 15.28 -10.04 3.44
C LEU A 532 16.55 -10.54 4.15
N TRP A 533 17.67 -10.67 3.45
CA TRP A 533 18.96 -11.01 4.07
C TRP A 533 19.46 -9.93 5.03
N ILE A 534 19.31 -8.65 4.67
CA ILE A 534 19.62 -7.53 5.58
C ILE A 534 18.71 -7.60 6.81
N LEU A 535 17.42 -7.86 6.63
CA LEU A 535 16.46 -8.01 7.73
C LEU A 535 16.80 -9.19 8.65
N ALA A 536 17.17 -10.34 8.10
CA ALA A 536 17.64 -11.50 8.87
C ALA A 536 18.93 -11.19 9.64
N SER A 537 19.89 -10.53 9.00
CA SER A 537 21.13 -10.12 9.65
C SER A 537 20.88 -9.12 10.79
N PHE A 538 20.00 -8.14 10.58
CA PHE A 538 19.64 -7.15 11.58
C PHE A 538 18.92 -7.78 12.77
N THR A 539 17.94 -8.65 12.50
CA THR A 539 17.21 -9.37 13.56
C THR A 539 18.14 -10.25 14.39
N LEU A 540 19.11 -10.92 13.77
CA LEU A 540 20.17 -11.64 14.48
C LEU A 540 21.01 -10.71 15.37
N SER A 541 21.40 -9.54 14.86
CA SER A 541 22.17 -8.57 15.66
C SER A 541 21.37 -8.06 16.85
N VAL A 542 20.07 -7.82 16.71
CA VAL A 542 19.20 -7.43 17.84
C VAL A 542 19.05 -8.56 18.86
N LEU A 543 18.90 -9.80 18.39
CA LEU A 543 18.84 -10.99 19.24
C LEU A 543 20.11 -11.12 20.10
N LEU A 544 21.28 -10.99 19.49
CA LEU A 544 22.57 -11.03 20.19
C LEU A 544 22.77 -9.82 21.10
N TRP A 545 22.28 -8.64 20.71
CA TRP A 545 22.38 -7.42 21.52
C TRP A 545 21.60 -7.51 22.82
N ARG A 546 20.39 -8.09 22.81
CA ARG A 546 19.44 -8.06 23.94
C ARG A 546 19.89 -8.83 25.18
N GLU A 547 20.96 -9.61 25.07
CA GLU A 547 21.50 -10.40 26.18
C GLU A 547 22.21 -9.49 27.22
N PRO A 548 21.71 -9.39 28.47
CA PRO A 548 22.08 -8.36 29.43
C PRO A 548 23.38 -8.62 30.21
N SER A 549 23.88 -9.85 30.32
CA SER A 549 25.00 -10.17 31.22
C SER A 549 26.30 -10.55 30.48
N GLY A 550 27.40 -9.90 30.84
CA GLY A 550 28.76 -10.33 30.48
C GLY A 550 29.28 -9.80 29.15
N LEU A 551 30.50 -10.23 28.79
CA LEU A 551 31.22 -9.80 27.59
C LEU A 551 30.90 -10.64 26.34
N TRP A 552 30.31 -11.81 26.53
CA TRP A 552 30.04 -12.76 25.44
C TRP A 552 29.04 -12.24 24.38
N PRO A 553 28.02 -11.39 24.68
CA PRO A 553 27.14 -10.85 23.63
C PRO A 553 27.90 -9.97 22.65
N ALA A 554 28.80 -9.12 23.16
CA ALA A 554 29.70 -8.31 22.34
C ALA A 554 30.63 -9.20 21.49
N GLY A 555 31.14 -10.30 22.07
CA GLY A 555 31.93 -11.29 21.35
C GLY A 555 31.17 -11.93 20.18
N LEU A 556 29.92 -12.35 20.38
CA LEU A 556 29.10 -12.94 19.31
C LEU A 556 28.76 -11.92 18.21
N LEU A 557 28.48 -10.67 18.57
CA LEU A 557 28.27 -9.59 17.59
C LEU A 557 29.53 -9.30 16.77
N ILE A 558 30.70 -9.34 17.40
CA ILE A 558 32.00 -9.22 16.70
C ILE A 558 32.19 -10.37 15.70
N ILE A 559 31.90 -11.61 16.12
CA ILE A 559 31.97 -12.78 15.24
C ILE A 559 31.00 -12.61 14.06
N GLN A 560 29.76 -12.19 14.31
CA GLN A 560 28.78 -11.92 13.25
C GLN A 560 29.30 -10.87 12.25
N LEU A 561 29.85 -9.75 12.74
CA LEU A 561 30.42 -8.69 11.90
C LEU A 561 31.59 -9.20 11.03
N LEU A 562 32.48 -10.01 11.61
CA LEU A 562 33.59 -10.62 10.88
C LEU A 562 33.09 -11.60 9.81
N LEU A 563 32.09 -12.42 10.12
CA LEU A 563 31.46 -13.32 9.16
C LEU A 563 30.81 -12.56 8.01
N LEU A 564 30.04 -11.51 8.29
CA LEU A 564 29.46 -10.64 7.24
C LEU A 564 30.55 -9.99 6.39
N GLY A 565 31.63 -9.53 7.00
CA GLY A 565 32.81 -9.02 6.30
C GLY A 565 33.43 -10.08 5.38
N PHE A 566 33.71 -11.27 5.89
CA PHE A 566 34.25 -12.39 5.12
C PHE A 566 33.34 -12.77 3.94
N PHE A 567 32.06 -12.99 4.20
CA PHE A 567 31.09 -13.34 3.15
C PHE A 567 30.90 -12.23 2.12
N SER A 568 31.04 -10.95 2.50
CA SER A 568 30.98 -9.86 1.52
C SER A 568 32.06 -9.96 0.42
N ARG A 569 33.18 -10.63 0.71
CA ARG A 569 34.28 -10.84 -0.23
C ARG A 569 34.06 -12.06 -1.12
N VAL A 570 33.40 -13.08 -0.59
CA VAL A 570 33.16 -14.36 -1.28
C VAL A 570 31.87 -14.32 -2.11
N ALA A 571 30.82 -13.70 -1.58
CA ALA A 571 29.51 -13.62 -2.22
C ALA A 571 29.30 -12.24 -2.85
N ALA A 572 29.07 -12.23 -4.16
CA ALA A 572 28.71 -11.02 -4.90
C ALA A 572 27.23 -10.66 -4.66
N SER A 573 26.95 -9.98 -3.55
CA SER A 573 25.61 -9.47 -3.25
C SER A 573 25.66 -8.00 -2.78
N PRO A 574 24.75 -7.14 -3.27
CA PRO A 574 24.66 -5.77 -2.79
C PRO A 574 24.19 -5.65 -1.33
N ALA A 575 23.62 -6.72 -0.75
CA ALA A 575 23.13 -6.75 0.63
C ALA A 575 24.21 -6.37 1.66
N PHE A 576 25.46 -6.80 1.43
CA PHE A 576 26.56 -6.60 2.38
C PHE A 576 26.96 -5.12 2.54
N VAL A 577 26.70 -4.28 1.55
CA VAL A 577 26.96 -2.83 1.62
C VAL A 577 26.15 -2.18 2.74
N VAL A 578 24.99 -2.73 3.06
CA VAL A 578 24.12 -2.25 4.15
C VAL A 578 24.31 -3.09 5.41
N ALA A 579 24.35 -4.41 5.29
CA ALA A 579 24.40 -5.32 6.45
C ALA A 579 25.68 -5.15 7.29
N VAL A 580 26.85 -4.96 6.66
CA VAL A 580 28.14 -4.80 7.37
C VAL A 580 28.16 -3.50 8.20
N PRO A 581 27.86 -2.31 7.65
CA PRO A 581 27.80 -1.09 8.47
C PRO A 581 26.73 -1.15 9.56
N LEU A 582 25.57 -1.74 9.28
CA LEU A 582 24.51 -1.91 10.28
C LEU A 582 24.98 -2.79 11.45
N ALA A 583 25.59 -3.94 11.15
CA ALA A 583 26.20 -4.80 12.17
C ALA A 583 27.32 -4.08 12.93
N GLY A 584 28.15 -3.30 12.24
CA GLY A 584 29.17 -2.46 12.85
C GLY A 584 28.60 -1.46 13.86
N LEU A 585 27.51 -0.78 13.51
CA LEU A 585 26.79 0.12 14.43
C LEU A 585 26.23 -0.63 15.64
N THR A 586 25.70 -1.85 15.45
CA THR A 586 25.24 -2.67 16.59
C THR A 586 26.38 -3.12 17.50
N VAL A 587 27.54 -3.49 16.95
CA VAL A 587 28.73 -3.82 17.77
C VAL A 587 29.19 -2.61 18.58
N LEU A 588 29.27 -1.44 17.94
CA LEU A 588 29.69 -0.20 18.59
C LEU A 588 28.69 0.26 19.64
N GLY A 589 27.40 0.25 19.33
CA GLY A 589 26.38 0.59 20.30
C GLY A 589 26.44 -0.32 21.53
N ARG A 590 26.68 -1.63 21.34
CA ARG A 590 26.70 -2.59 22.44
C ARG A 590 27.88 -2.29 23.35
N THR A 591 29.07 -2.22 22.76
CA THR A 591 30.33 -2.07 23.50
C THR A 591 30.53 -0.67 24.09
N LEU A 592 30.03 0.38 23.43
CA LEU A 592 30.22 1.78 23.85
C LEU A 592 29.08 2.32 24.70
N VAL A 593 27.85 1.87 24.49
CA VAL A 593 26.65 2.41 25.17
C VAL A 593 26.07 1.41 26.17
N ALA A 594 25.71 0.20 25.72
CA ALA A 594 25.04 -0.77 26.59
C ALA A 594 25.94 -1.28 27.71
N ASP A 595 27.17 -1.67 27.39
CA ASP A 595 28.15 -2.18 28.35
C ASP A 595 28.88 -1.06 29.12
N ASP A 596 28.45 0.21 28.96
CA ASP A 596 29.20 1.36 29.48
C ASP A 596 29.23 1.41 31.01
N SER A 597 28.13 1.02 31.66
CA SER A 597 28.05 0.95 33.12
C SER A 597 29.08 -0.03 33.68
N MET A 598 29.18 -1.23 33.10
CA MET A 598 30.12 -2.27 33.51
C MET A 598 31.57 -1.88 33.21
N ALA A 599 31.80 -1.21 32.08
CA ALA A 599 33.12 -0.68 31.74
C ALA A 599 33.57 0.44 32.70
N ARG A 600 32.64 1.18 33.31
CA ARG A 600 32.97 2.19 34.34
C ARG A 600 33.28 1.56 35.69
N THR A 601 32.65 0.45 36.06
CA THR A 601 32.92 -0.24 37.32
C THR A 601 34.26 -0.97 37.30
N ALA A 602 34.69 -1.49 36.14
CA ALA A 602 35.98 -2.18 35.98
C ALA A 602 37.16 -1.22 35.65
N ALA A 603 36.97 0.10 35.82
CA ALA A 603 37.94 1.10 35.39
C ALA A 603 39.13 1.29 36.34
N ASP A 604 39.14 0.60 37.47
CA ASP A 604 40.24 0.55 38.44
C ASP A 604 41.53 -0.04 37.85
N VAL A 605 41.40 -0.93 36.86
CA VAL A 605 42.52 -1.50 36.11
C VAL A 605 42.47 -1.02 34.66
N LEU A 606 43.58 -0.44 34.16
CA LEU A 606 43.67 0.08 32.79
C LEU A 606 43.45 -1.03 31.74
N GLY A 607 43.99 -2.23 31.98
CA GLY A 607 43.89 -3.41 31.11
C GLY A 607 42.64 -4.27 31.34
N ASN A 608 41.49 -3.67 31.66
CA ASN A 608 40.28 -4.46 31.93
C ASN A 608 39.71 -5.14 30.66
N ALA A 609 38.95 -6.21 30.87
CA ALA A 609 38.38 -7.02 29.79
C ALA A 609 37.38 -6.24 28.90
N TYR A 610 36.75 -5.18 29.41
CA TYR A 610 35.84 -4.31 28.65
C TYR A 610 36.59 -3.42 27.65
N LEU A 611 37.79 -2.94 28.01
CA LEU A 611 38.68 -2.22 27.09
C LEU A 611 39.14 -3.14 25.96
N VAL A 612 39.58 -4.36 26.30
CA VAL A 612 39.98 -5.37 25.31
C VAL A 612 38.83 -5.65 24.34
N MET A 613 37.60 -5.82 24.85
CA MET A 613 36.42 -6.05 24.00
C MET A 613 36.12 -4.87 23.06
N ARG A 614 36.24 -3.62 23.54
CA ARG A 614 36.08 -2.42 22.70
C ARG A 614 37.17 -2.31 21.62
N MET A 615 38.41 -2.68 21.95
CA MET A 615 39.50 -2.72 20.96
C MET A 615 39.26 -3.80 19.91
N LEU A 616 38.83 -5.00 20.32
CA LEU A 616 38.46 -6.08 19.42
C LEU A 616 37.30 -5.68 18.48
N ALA A 617 36.30 -4.95 18.99
CA ALA A 617 35.23 -4.39 18.18
C ALA A 617 35.75 -3.44 17.08
N CYS A 618 36.68 -2.54 17.41
CA CYS A 618 37.30 -1.65 16.42
C CYS A 618 38.11 -2.43 15.38
N VAL A 619 38.90 -3.43 15.81
CA VAL A 619 39.67 -4.28 14.90
C VAL A 619 38.75 -5.07 13.98
N ALA A 620 37.65 -5.63 14.51
CA ALA A 620 36.66 -6.35 13.72
C ALA A 620 35.97 -5.45 12.69
N LEU A 621 35.61 -4.22 13.06
CA LEU A 621 35.07 -3.21 12.14
C LEU A 621 36.07 -2.87 11.02
N ALA A 622 37.36 -2.74 11.36
CA ALA A 622 38.42 -2.48 10.39
C ALA A 622 38.57 -3.64 9.38
N ILE A 623 38.58 -4.88 9.89
CA ILE A 623 38.69 -6.10 9.07
C ILE A 623 37.47 -6.26 8.17
N ALA A 624 36.26 -6.13 8.73
CA ALA A 624 35.02 -6.25 7.98
C ALA A 624 34.90 -5.17 6.89
N GLY A 625 35.26 -3.91 7.21
CA GLY A 625 35.32 -2.81 6.24
C GLY A 625 36.33 -3.10 5.12
N ASN A 626 37.52 -3.60 5.45
CA ASN A 626 38.53 -3.97 4.46
C ASN A 626 38.06 -5.13 3.57
N CYS A 627 37.41 -6.15 4.12
CA CYS A 627 36.82 -7.23 3.31
C CYS A 627 35.74 -6.70 2.35
N LEU A 628 34.90 -5.77 2.82
CA LEU A 628 33.88 -5.13 1.98
C LEU A 628 34.48 -4.32 0.83
N THR A 629 35.66 -3.70 1.00
CA THR A 629 36.34 -3.00 -0.11
C THR A 629 36.73 -3.93 -1.26
N GLY A 630 36.93 -5.22 -0.99
CA GLY A 630 37.23 -6.24 -1.99
C GLY A 630 36.01 -6.83 -2.67
N SER A 631 34.79 -6.47 -2.24
CA SER A 631 33.55 -7.02 -2.79
C SER A 631 33.27 -6.51 -4.21
N THR A 632 32.81 -7.41 -5.08
CA THR A 632 32.37 -7.11 -6.45
C THR A 632 30.85 -6.92 -6.56
N GLY A 633 30.09 -7.09 -5.46
CA GLY A 633 28.62 -7.10 -5.49
C GLY A 633 27.94 -5.76 -5.70
N SER A 634 28.65 -4.63 -5.57
CA SER A 634 28.13 -3.28 -5.78
C SER A 634 29.25 -2.26 -5.98
N SER A 635 29.00 -1.23 -6.80
CA SER A 635 29.91 -0.09 -6.96
C SER A 635 30.15 0.67 -5.64
N LEU A 636 29.18 0.64 -4.73
CA LEU A 636 29.23 1.29 -3.42
C LEU A 636 30.06 0.53 -2.37
N ALA A 637 30.42 -0.74 -2.61
CA ALA A 637 31.14 -1.55 -1.63
C ALA A 637 32.53 -0.99 -1.29
N ARG A 638 33.26 -0.50 -2.31
CA ARG A 638 34.57 0.14 -2.15
C ARG A 638 34.55 1.41 -1.29
N PRO A 639 33.74 2.45 -1.61
CA PRO A 639 33.71 3.65 -0.78
C PRO A 639 33.18 3.37 0.63
N VAL A 640 32.14 2.55 0.78
CA VAL A 640 31.57 2.22 2.11
C VAL A 640 32.56 1.42 2.95
N GLY A 641 33.23 0.42 2.39
CA GLY A 641 34.25 -0.36 3.10
C GLY A 641 35.45 0.49 3.55
N ARG A 642 35.89 1.45 2.73
CA ARG A 642 36.96 2.40 3.10
C ARG A 642 36.51 3.32 4.23
N ALA A 643 35.28 3.83 4.17
CA ALA A 643 34.72 4.65 5.24
C ALA A 643 34.61 3.88 6.56
N LEU A 644 34.14 2.62 6.53
CA LEU A 644 34.07 1.75 7.70
C LEU A 644 35.45 1.45 8.30
N SER A 645 36.42 1.12 7.45
CA SER A 645 37.79 0.88 7.91
C SER A 645 38.44 2.16 8.47
N GLY A 646 38.21 3.33 7.84
CA GLY A 646 38.69 4.62 8.35
C GLY A 646 38.05 5.03 9.68
N THR A 647 36.73 4.87 9.81
CA THR A 647 35.99 5.21 11.04
C THR A 647 36.41 4.32 12.21
N SER A 648 36.78 3.06 11.98
CA SER A 648 37.30 2.18 13.04
C SER A 648 38.52 2.76 13.77
N GLY A 649 39.42 3.45 13.07
CA GLY A 649 40.58 4.10 13.65
C GLY A 649 40.21 5.33 14.50
N ALA A 650 39.22 6.11 14.07
CA ALA A 650 38.71 7.22 14.89
C ALA A 650 38.02 6.72 16.16
N VAL A 651 37.24 5.64 16.04
CA VAL A 651 36.57 5.00 17.19
C VAL A 651 37.58 4.38 18.14
N LEU A 652 38.66 3.76 17.65
CA LEU A 652 39.73 3.23 18.50
C LEU A 652 40.40 4.35 19.33
N LEU A 653 40.72 5.48 18.72
CA LEU A 653 41.26 6.64 19.43
C LEU A 653 40.30 7.12 20.53
N PHE A 654 39.01 7.19 20.23
CA PHE A 654 37.98 7.53 21.21
C PHE A 654 37.93 6.51 22.35
N VAL A 655 37.95 5.20 22.06
CA VAL A 655 37.96 4.11 23.05
C VAL A 655 39.16 4.23 23.99
N LEU A 656 40.37 4.43 23.44
CA LEU A 656 41.60 4.57 24.24
C LEU A 656 41.56 5.83 25.12
N SER A 657 41.01 6.93 24.58
CA SER A 657 40.83 8.18 25.33
C SER A 657 39.83 8.02 26.48
N GLN A 658 38.73 7.30 26.24
CA GLN A 658 37.74 6.96 27.26
C GLN A 658 38.32 6.06 28.35
N ALA A 659 39.14 5.07 27.98
CA ALA A 659 39.79 4.18 28.94
C ALA A 659 40.74 4.93 29.87
N TRP A 660 41.62 5.75 29.30
CA TRP A 660 42.57 6.57 30.06
C TRP A 660 41.87 7.52 31.04
N THR A 661 40.85 8.23 30.56
CA THR A 661 40.09 9.17 31.42
C THR A 661 39.35 8.45 32.53
N ARG A 662 38.79 7.28 32.27
CA ARG A 662 38.08 6.49 33.30
C ARG A 662 39.01 5.97 34.37
N TYR A 663 40.17 5.44 33.98
CA TYR A 663 41.20 4.97 34.90
C TYR A 663 41.63 6.08 35.87
N GLN A 664 41.96 7.27 35.34
CA GLN A 664 42.35 8.41 36.17
C GLN A 664 41.19 8.97 37.01
N ASN A 665 39.95 8.87 36.52
CA ASN A 665 38.77 9.33 37.25
C ASN A 665 38.49 8.51 38.52
N VAL A 666 38.91 7.24 38.59
CA VAL A 666 38.83 6.44 39.82
C VAL A 666 39.71 7.08 40.91
N SER A 667 40.99 7.29 40.61
CA SER A 667 41.93 7.96 41.52
C SER A 667 41.51 9.40 41.88
N LEU A 668 40.87 10.11 40.95
CA LEU A 668 40.35 11.45 41.21
C LEU A 668 39.17 11.45 42.20
N ARG A 669 38.30 10.42 42.16
CA ARG A 669 37.18 10.29 43.10
C ARG A 669 37.69 10.00 44.51
N GLU A 670 38.68 9.12 44.64
CA GLU A 670 39.35 8.82 45.92
C GLU A 670 40.00 10.08 46.50
N ALA A 671 40.76 10.82 45.68
CA ALA A 671 41.40 12.08 46.11
C ALA A 671 40.38 13.13 46.59
N ARG A 672 39.21 13.23 45.94
CA ARG A 672 38.12 14.12 46.38
C ARG A 672 37.49 13.66 47.69
N GLY A 673 37.33 12.35 47.89
CA GLY A 673 36.82 11.77 49.13
C GLY A 673 37.70 12.05 50.36
N THR A 674 39.01 12.23 50.15
CA THR A 674 39.98 12.58 51.22
C THR A 674 40.08 14.09 51.52
N GLY A 675 39.33 14.96 50.83
CA GLY A 675 39.35 16.41 51.05
C GLY A 675 40.60 17.15 50.55
N ARG A 676 41.54 16.48 49.87
CA ARG A 676 42.80 17.07 49.39
C ARG A 676 42.64 17.72 48.00
N SER A 677 42.23 18.99 47.98
CA SER A 677 41.99 19.75 46.74
C SER A 677 43.20 19.85 45.81
N GLY A 678 44.42 19.96 46.38
CA GLY A 678 45.69 19.99 45.62
C GLY A 678 45.99 18.69 44.88
N LEU A 679 45.83 17.55 45.56
CA LEU A 679 46.00 16.21 44.95
C LEU A 679 45.01 15.99 43.80
N ALA A 680 43.76 16.41 43.99
CA ALA A 680 42.73 16.32 42.95
C ALA A 680 43.05 17.21 41.73
N ALA A 681 43.71 18.36 41.93
CA ALA A 681 44.15 19.23 40.83
C ALA A 681 45.33 18.61 40.05
N GLU A 682 46.28 18.02 40.76
CA GLU A 682 47.42 17.32 40.17
C GLU A 682 46.98 16.13 39.31
N ILE A 683 46.05 15.29 39.80
CA ILE A 683 45.51 14.14 39.05
C ILE A 683 44.80 14.61 37.77
N ARG A 684 44.02 15.70 37.84
CA ARG A 684 43.36 16.27 36.65
C ARG A 684 44.37 16.73 35.60
N TRP A 685 45.45 17.38 36.02
CA TRP A 685 46.52 17.81 35.11
C TRP A 685 47.22 16.61 34.48
N LYS A 686 47.62 15.61 35.28
CA LYS A 686 48.20 14.34 34.77
C LYS A 686 47.29 13.64 33.77
N THR A 687 45.98 13.65 34.00
CA THR A 687 44.99 13.09 33.07
C THR A 687 45.01 13.79 31.71
N GLN A 688 45.07 15.13 31.68
CA GLN A 688 45.09 15.90 30.44
C GLN A 688 46.38 15.73 29.65
N VAL A 689 47.52 15.73 30.34
CA VAL A 689 48.84 15.48 29.74
C VAL A 689 48.89 14.08 29.15
N GLY A 690 48.44 13.06 29.89
CA GLY A 690 48.40 11.69 29.41
C GLY A 690 47.52 11.49 28.17
N LEU A 691 46.41 12.24 28.04
CA LEU A 691 45.60 12.23 26.82
C LEU A 691 46.36 12.78 25.60
N SER A 692 47.12 13.87 25.78
CA SER A 692 47.90 14.47 24.70
C SER A 692 49.04 13.53 24.28
N VAL A 693 49.72 12.90 25.24
CA VAL A 693 50.75 11.86 24.96
C VAL A 693 50.14 10.69 24.20
N LEU A 694 48.99 10.17 24.64
CA LEU A 694 48.26 9.09 23.97
C LEU A 694 47.94 9.45 22.51
N TRP A 695 47.40 10.64 22.27
CA TRP A 695 47.05 11.08 20.92
C TRP A 695 48.28 11.28 20.02
N THR A 696 49.38 11.80 20.55
CA THR A 696 50.66 11.93 19.83
C THR A 696 51.21 10.57 19.41
N ILE A 697 51.24 9.61 20.35
CA ILE A 697 51.70 8.24 20.05
C ILE A 697 50.79 7.61 19.00
N TYR A 698 49.47 7.76 19.15
CA TYR A 698 48.50 7.24 18.18
C TYR A 698 48.67 7.86 16.78
N ALA A 699 48.89 9.18 16.70
CA ALA A 699 49.15 9.88 15.45
C ALA A 699 50.46 9.40 14.80
N ALA A 700 51.54 9.24 15.57
CA ALA A 700 52.82 8.73 15.09
C ALA A 700 52.68 7.31 14.53
N LEU A 701 52.01 6.41 15.25
CA LEU A 701 51.76 5.04 14.81
C LEU A 701 50.87 5.00 13.55
N THR A 702 49.83 5.82 13.48
CA THR A 702 48.95 5.92 12.31
C THR A 702 49.69 6.47 11.10
N LEU A 703 50.61 7.43 11.30
CA LEU A 703 51.44 8.00 10.25
C LEU A 703 52.42 6.95 9.70
N ALA A 704 53.13 6.24 10.57
CA ALA A 704 54.02 5.15 10.20
C ALA A 704 53.27 4.05 9.42
N TRP A 705 52.09 3.64 9.92
CA TRP A 705 51.23 2.69 9.22
C TRP A 705 50.74 3.21 7.87
N GLY A 706 50.44 4.51 7.76
CA GLY A 706 50.06 5.18 6.52
C GLY A 706 51.15 5.12 5.45
N PHE A 707 52.43 5.21 5.84
CA PHE A 707 53.58 5.00 4.94
C PHE A 707 53.70 3.54 4.51
N VAL A 708 53.61 2.59 5.45
CA VAL A 708 53.68 1.14 5.15
C VAL A 708 52.57 0.70 4.19
N ARG A 709 51.34 1.18 4.40
CA ARG A 709 50.17 0.87 3.55
C ARG A 709 50.08 1.73 2.29
N ARG A 710 51.03 2.64 2.03
CA ARG A 710 51.00 3.65 0.96
C ARG A 710 49.70 4.46 0.88
N SER A 711 48.96 4.60 1.99
CA SER A 711 47.65 5.24 2.02
C SER A 711 47.81 6.73 2.30
N THR A 712 47.41 7.59 1.36
CA THR A 712 47.42 9.05 1.53
C THR A 712 46.41 9.49 2.58
N ALA A 713 45.24 8.84 2.64
CA ALA A 713 44.19 9.15 3.61
C ALA A 713 44.65 8.97 5.07
N LEU A 714 45.36 7.87 5.38
CA LEU A 714 45.90 7.63 6.73
C LEU A 714 46.95 8.66 7.12
N ARG A 715 47.79 9.09 6.16
CA ARG A 715 48.81 10.11 6.37
C ARG A 715 48.16 11.47 6.70
N TYR A 716 47.16 11.89 5.94
CA TYR A 716 46.42 13.13 6.23
C TYR A 716 45.64 13.06 7.54
N ALA A 717 45.01 11.92 7.86
CA ALA A 717 44.34 11.74 9.15
C ALA A 717 45.32 11.84 10.33
N ALA A 718 46.50 11.24 10.21
CA ALA A 718 47.55 11.33 11.23
C ALA A 718 48.11 12.75 11.37
N LEU A 719 48.38 13.43 10.25
CA LEU A 719 48.81 14.84 10.26
C LEU A 719 47.73 15.76 10.85
N GLY A 720 46.45 15.51 10.54
CA GLY A 720 45.33 16.22 11.13
C GLY A 720 45.24 16.00 12.65
N LEU A 721 45.42 14.77 13.12
CA LEU A 721 45.48 14.47 14.55
C LEU A 721 46.70 15.12 15.24
N PHE A 722 47.88 15.11 14.60
CA PHE A 722 49.04 15.85 15.10
C PHE A 722 48.75 17.34 15.21
N GLY A 723 48.16 17.94 14.17
CA GLY A 723 47.72 19.34 14.18
C GLY A 723 46.72 19.60 15.32
N PHE A 724 45.78 18.68 15.56
CA PHE A 724 44.82 18.79 16.66
C PHE A 724 45.47 18.67 18.04
N VAL A 725 46.45 17.77 18.22
CA VAL A 725 47.21 17.65 19.48
C VAL A 725 48.03 18.91 19.73
N ILE A 726 48.73 19.40 18.70
CA ILE A 726 49.50 20.65 18.76
C ILE A 726 48.54 21.78 19.16
N LEU A 727 47.41 21.92 18.45
CA LEU A 727 46.40 22.93 18.77
C LEU A 727 45.88 22.78 20.20
N LYS A 728 45.60 21.57 20.68
CA LYS A 728 45.16 21.30 22.05
C LYS A 728 46.22 21.73 23.06
N VAL A 729 47.48 21.35 22.85
CA VAL A 729 48.62 21.74 23.69
C VAL A 729 48.72 23.27 23.72
N PHE A 730 48.64 23.94 22.57
CA PHE A 730 48.61 25.40 22.52
C PHE A 730 47.40 26.00 23.25
N VAL A 731 46.19 25.44 23.08
CA VAL A 731 44.97 26.00 23.70
C VAL A 731 44.92 25.77 25.21
N VAL A 732 45.32 24.58 25.67
CA VAL A 732 45.24 24.15 27.06
C VAL A 732 46.46 24.60 27.86
N ASP A 733 47.67 24.60 27.29
CA ASP A 733 48.90 25.04 27.97
C ASP A 733 49.14 26.57 27.86
N LEU A 734 48.60 27.30 26.86
CA LEU A 734 48.54 28.78 26.91
C LEU A 734 47.34 29.32 27.71
N ALA A 735 46.44 28.47 28.22
CA ALA A 735 45.30 28.93 29.03
C ALA A 735 45.67 29.28 30.49
N SER A 736 46.90 29.00 30.94
CA SER A 736 47.39 29.36 32.28
C SER A 736 48.13 30.71 32.33
N VAL A 737 48.04 31.54 31.29
CA VAL A 737 48.64 32.90 31.24
C VAL A 737 47.55 33.94 30.90
N LYS A 738 47.68 35.15 31.48
CA LYS A 738 46.63 36.20 31.53
C LYS A 738 45.91 36.46 30.18
N THR A 739 44.59 36.43 30.27
CA THR A 739 43.56 36.22 29.23
C THR A 739 43.32 37.37 28.23
N VAL A 740 43.87 38.57 28.45
CA VAL A 740 43.32 39.79 27.83
C VAL A 740 43.61 39.92 26.32
N TYR A 741 44.77 39.50 25.83
CA TYR A 741 45.14 39.70 24.41
C TYR A 741 44.64 38.59 23.46
N ARG A 742 44.23 37.43 23.99
CA ARG A 742 43.71 36.31 23.19
C ARG A 742 42.25 36.54 22.73
N MET A 743 41.48 37.30 23.50
CA MET A 743 40.08 37.62 23.19
C MET A 743 39.95 38.72 22.11
N LEU A 744 40.84 39.73 22.12
CA LEU A 744 40.80 40.82 21.16
C LEU A 744 41.15 40.39 19.73
N SER A 745 42.09 39.46 19.55
CA SER A 745 42.52 39.03 18.21
C SER A 745 41.51 38.13 17.50
N PHE A 746 40.77 37.28 18.23
CA PHE A 746 39.66 36.50 17.67
C PHE A 746 38.42 37.37 17.38
N LEU A 747 38.19 38.41 18.17
CA LEU A 747 37.14 39.41 17.91
C LEU A 747 37.40 40.18 16.61
N ILE A 748 38.64 40.63 16.40
CA ILE A 748 39.04 41.37 15.19
C ILE A 748 38.99 40.45 13.96
N LEU A 749 39.48 39.21 14.04
CA LEU A 749 39.40 38.26 12.93
C LEU A 749 37.95 37.88 12.59
N GLY A 750 37.09 37.72 13.61
CA GLY A 750 35.66 37.47 13.43
C GLY A 750 34.94 38.62 12.74
N VAL A 751 35.24 39.87 13.14
CA VAL A 751 34.68 41.09 12.52
C VAL A 751 35.16 41.25 11.07
N VAL A 752 36.42 40.94 10.78
CA VAL A 752 36.98 41.00 9.42
C VAL A 752 36.35 39.95 8.51
N LEU A 753 36.15 38.71 8.98
CA LEU A 753 35.48 37.66 8.20
C LEU A 753 34.00 37.98 7.95
N LEU A 754 33.31 38.63 8.90
CA LEU A 754 31.93 39.10 8.74
C LEU A 754 31.82 40.27 7.73
N LEU A 755 32.77 41.19 7.76
CA LEU A 755 32.89 42.30 6.80
C LEU A 755 33.18 41.80 5.37
N VAL A 756 34.06 40.80 5.22
CA VAL A 756 34.37 40.19 3.91
C VAL A 756 33.17 39.41 3.37
N GLY A 757 32.43 38.71 4.24
CA GLY A 757 31.17 38.04 3.86
C GLY A 757 30.06 39.01 3.42
N LEU A 758 29.93 40.17 4.10
CA LEU A 758 28.99 41.22 3.72
C LEU A 758 29.37 41.92 2.41
N LEU A 759 30.68 42.12 2.14
CA LEU A 759 31.16 42.65 0.86
C LEU A 759 30.85 41.68 -0.30
N TYR A 760 31.01 40.37 -0.09
CA TYR A 760 30.74 39.35 -1.10
C TYR A 760 29.23 39.26 -1.43
N GLN A 761 28.35 39.44 -0.44
CA GLN A 761 26.90 39.54 -0.65
C GLN A 761 26.48 40.84 -1.36
N LYS A 762 27.19 41.95 -1.13
CA LYS A 762 26.88 43.25 -1.77
C LYS A 762 27.32 43.29 -3.25
N VAL A 763 28.37 42.55 -3.61
CA VAL A 763 28.84 42.41 -5.01
C VAL A 763 27.96 41.43 -5.81
N SER A 764 27.52 40.32 -5.20
CA SER A 764 26.65 39.34 -5.87
C SER A 764 25.19 39.79 -6.07
N ARG A 765 24.72 40.85 -5.39
CA ARG A 765 23.44 41.51 -5.66
C ARG A 765 23.48 42.59 -6.74
N ARG A 766 24.65 43.02 -7.21
CA ARG A 766 24.79 43.99 -8.33
C ARG A 766 24.97 43.32 -9.70
N ALA A 767 25.11 42.00 -9.76
CA ALA A 767 25.23 41.24 -11.02
C ALA A 767 23.91 40.58 -11.48
N ARG A 768 22.78 40.87 -10.83
CA ARG A 768 21.43 40.50 -11.29
C ARG A 768 20.45 41.64 -10.99
N ALA A 769 20.54 42.71 -11.76
CA ALA A 769 19.44 43.64 -11.97
C ALA A 769 19.26 43.78 -13.49
N PRO A 770 18.13 43.34 -14.06
CA PRO A 770 17.86 43.49 -15.48
C PRO A 770 17.55 44.96 -15.78
N GLU A 771 18.29 45.55 -16.72
CA GLU A 771 17.89 46.81 -17.35
C GLU A 771 16.69 46.52 -18.26
N SER A 772 15.51 46.84 -17.75
CA SER A 772 14.30 47.02 -18.53
C SER A 772 13.89 48.50 -18.46
N LEU A 773 13.62 49.06 -19.64
CA LEU A 773 12.69 50.15 -19.99
C LEU A 773 13.26 51.55 -20.29
N GLY A 774 12.97 51.99 -21.53
CA GLY A 774 12.96 53.40 -21.93
C GLY A 774 12.84 53.65 -23.45
N SER A 775 11.63 53.49 -24.04
CA SER A 775 11.14 54.13 -25.29
C SER A 775 11.23 55.68 -25.21
N PRO A 776 11.03 56.55 -26.26
CA PRO A 776 10.36 56.34 -27.56
C PRO A 776 11.02 57.03 -28.80
N THR A 777 10.68 56.57 -30.02
CA THR A 777 10.25 57.33 -31.23
C THR A 777 10.06 56.36 -32.37
#